data_AF-A0A9Q1BM71-F1
#
_entry.id   AF-A0A9Q1BM71-F1
#
_cell.length_a   1.000
_cell.length_b   1.000
_cell.length_c   1.000
_cell.angle_alpha   90.00
_cell.angle_beta   90.00
_cell.angle_gamma   90.00
#
_symmetry.space_group_name_H-M   'P 1'
#
loop_
_entity.id
_entity.type
_entity.pdbx_description
1 polymer ?
#
loop_
_entity_poly.entity_id
_entity_poly.type
_entity_poly.pdbx_seq_one_letter_code
_entity_poly.pdbx_strand_id
1 'polypeptide(L)'
;MAAWRYKEKFVLSFSTVCTSVKHRTRVKVHCTHYSTQKVSTKQCHSRKTEKVARKQHRWNAFNVQMLSSSLHQQIFKEKIKEEDETELMEKINKSKKHLEKHNLHGKTVKRIPDVNFQLPRLYGKNIDDHFKVLAMSQSNDHRKLAKFLAENPLPPMPKEWSYSSGWTAYLADGTMKAVDFPDDKTLIFDIESCVMEGNYPTLAVAASPTTWYSWCSDRLIEGRLAVAQRTTLQDLIPLESPLLRKPIKKDLIPRLVVGHNISYDRSFVKEQYFIQSTRLRFLDTLSLHMCVSGLTTYQRSLWMESDNKGSVTTKKKSNGRRFENPSTSWQKESSPNNLVDVYNCYINGGRELDKSKRDTFISGTMDDIRMEFQDLMTYCAQDVGVTHEVFQVLLNKFFERFPHPVTFSAMLEMGQCYLPVNQNWERYLQEAQETYENLQNEMKILLMQLADENCQYLHNNLYKDDPWLWDLDWSVENFRLKKSYYDKLDRSASAEEMGEEETEDTKEKRAKTKEISKEETVGEDKQEMEEDEVETDEEKRLERVKEKLSATLAYLPKRSQHMVGYPRWYRELCPRQNNSDFIPGPSNISSQTRVTPKLMRMTWEGYPLHFTSKHGWGYLVPKDEREPEETSEGITKESDPNREIELEKSETTGSGSEDQPTFPIRALRALLEARRSRQRESKVETQQDTEAESTGYTQYGPVRQGRHPCVDVDVGGCWFYKLPHKDGGGANVGNPLAKDFLNKLEDGTLSSEGGTEAEKILEINKLISFWRNANNRILSQMVVHFSKSDLPKNIVHDPNFDDEGMYGAILPRVITAGTVTRRAVEPTWLTASNALPNRVGSELKAMVQAPPGYHFVGSDVDSQELWIAAILGDSNFVGIHGGTAFGWMTLQGNKKDGTDMHSMTANTVGISRDHAKVINYARIYGAGTRFARHLLMQFNHNLSKEEAWEKAKDIFATTKGELRYHLTPAGQELFKLLKIRSKEPDEDDDWATAKELSQIPLMLRKFAGSLEGVSSDAQTIVTKLRGSRKRGSDHLLEILTDKQAWFNGS
;
A
#
# COMPACT_ATOMS: atom_id res chain seq x y z
N MET A 1 -45.19 11.31 -26.13
CA MET A 1 -46.03 12.08 -27.09
C MET A 1 -45.61 13.53 -26.97
N ALA A 2 -45.11 14.29 -27.94
CA ALA A 2 -44.73 14.13 -29.34
C ALA A 2 -43.48 15.04 -29.50
N ALA A 3 -42.38 14.62 -30.12
CA ALA A 3 -42.23 14.74 -31.56
C ALA A 3 -41.28 13.66 -32.09
N TRP A 4 -41.81 12.98 -33.09
CA TRP A 4 -41.21 11.92 -33.91
C TRP A 4 -40.93 12.50 -35.29
N ARG A 5 -40.04 11.81 -36.04
CA ARG A 5 -39.74 11.84 -37.49
C ARG A 5 -38.41 12.54 -37.81
N TYR A 6 -37.42 11.90 -38.44
CA TYR A 6 -37.47 10.84 -39.45
C TYR A 6 -36.40 9.75 -39.23
N LYS A 7 -36.84 8.48 -39.35
CA LYS A 7 -36.04 7.27 -39.58
C LYS A 7 -35.89 7.05 -41.09
N GLU A 8 -34.76 6.51 -41.53
CA GLU A 8 -34.64 5.29 -42.37
C GLU A 8 -33.15 5.01 -42.67
N LYS A 9 -32.59 3.96 -42.04
CA LYS A 9 -32.25 2.66 -42.65
C LYS A 9 -31.21 2.74 -43.77
N PHE A 10 -29.97 2.32 -43.48
CA PHE A 10 -29.26 1.39 -44.35
C PHE A 10 -28.49 0.37 -43.53
N VAL A 11 -28.69 -0.89 -43.92
CA VAL A 11 -28.29 -2.13 -43.30
C VAL A 11 -27.30 -2.81 -44.26
N LEU A 12 -26.25 -3.40 -43.67
CA LEU A 12 -25.42 -4.51 -44.15
C LEU A 12 -24.45 -4.36 -45.33
N SER A 13 -23.31 -5.02 -45.07
CA SER A 13 -22.36 -5.67 -45.98
C SER A 13 -21.38 -4.78 -46.70
N PHE A 14 -20.09 -5.10 -46.59
CA PHE A 14 -19.22 -5.21 -47.75
C PHE A 14 -17.99 -6.04 -47.39
N SER A 15 -17.98 -7.30 -47.86
CA SER A 15 -16.78 -8.05 -48.15
C SER A 15 -16.26 -7.65 -49.54
N THR A 16 -14.94 -7.49 -49.63
CA THR A 16 -14.05 -7.78 -50.76
C THR A 16 -14.51 -7.48 -52.20
N VAL A 17 -13.98 -6.42 -52.82
CA VAL A 17 -13.40 -6.50 -54.19
C VAL A 17 -12.19 -5.57 -54.29
N CYS A 18 -11.10 -6.16 -54.77
CA CYS A 18 -9.79 -5.58 -55.02
C CYS A 18 -9.75 -4.93 -56.42
N THR A 19 -9.07 -3.78 -56.61
CA THR A 19 -7.92 -3.63 -57.53
C THR A 19 -7.49 -2.17 -57.79
N SER A 20 -6.18 -1.94 -57.59
CA SER A 20 -5.22 -1.13 -58.38
C SER A 20 -5.58 0.29 -58.86
N VAL A 21 -4.81 1.31 -58.45
CA VAL A 21 -3.80 2.02 -59.29
C VAL A 21 -2.91 2.90 -58.39
N LYS A 22 -1.59 2.76 -58.55
CA LYS A 22 -0.54 3.60 -57.93
C LYS A 22 -0.13 4.74 -58.88
N HIS A 23 -0.15 5.99 -58.42
CA HIS A 23 0.87 7.05 -58.64
C HIS A 23 0.48 8.31 -57.84
N ARG A 24 1.18 8.69 -56.76
CA ARG A 24 2.36 9.58 -56.65
C ARG A 24 2.18 11.00 -57.24
N THR A 25 1.90 11.98 -56.38
CA THR A 25 2.71 13.22 -56.10
C THR A 25 2.02 14.06 -55.00
N ARG A 26 2.60 14.22 -53.80
CA ARG A 26 3.56 15.26 -53.31
C ARG A 26 2.89 16.54 -52.78
N VAL A 27 2.82 16.67 -51.45
CA VAL A 27 2.93 17.94 -50.71
C VAL A 27 3.98 17.76 -49.61
N LYS A 28 4.86 18.76 -49.49
CA LYS A 28 6.19 18.74 -48.86
C LYS A 28 6.15 18.90 -47.33
N VAL A 29 6.81 18.00 -46.61
CA VAL A 29 7.30 18.23 -45.24
C VAL A 29 8.76 18.70 -45.36
N HIS A 30 9.07 19.91 -44.90
CA HIS A 30 10.44 20.43 -44.88
C HIS A 30 11.19 19.86 -43.67
N CYS A 31 12.02 18.86 -43.93
CA CYS A 31 13.07 18.41 -43.03
C CYS A 31 14.34 19.22 -43.36
N THR A 32 14.68 20.21 -42.54
CA THR A 32 15.96 20.92 -42.68
C THR A 32 17.05 20.09 -42.01
N HIS A 33 17.76 19.30 -42.82
CA HIS A 33 19.09 18.80 -42.49
C HIS A 33 20.04 19.99 -42.25
N TYR A 34 20.45 20.21 -41.01
CA TYR A 34 21.62 21.05 -40.75
C TYR A 34 22.87 20.29 -41.19
N SER A 35 23.41 20.77 -42.31
CA SER A 35 24.74 20.50 -42.83
C SER A 35 25.80 20.74 -41.75
N THR A 36 26.48 19.68 -41.33
CA THR A 36 27.76 19.79 -40.62
C THR A 36 28.78 20.43 -41.55
N GLN A 37 29.07 21.71 -41.32
CA GLN A 37 30.22 22.36 -41.93
C GLN A 37 31.50 21.60 -41.55
N LYS A 38 32.17 21.07 -42.58
CA LYS A 38 33.55 20.60 -42.51
C LYS A 38 34.44 21.77 -42.11
N VAL A 39 34.82 21.84 -40.83
CA VAL A 39 36.01 22.58 -40.43
C VAL A 39 37.20 21.70 -40.78
N SER A 40 37.96 22.14 -41.78
CA SER A 40 39.25 21.59 -42.18
C SER A 40 40.26 21.74 -41.04
N THR A 41 40.44 20.71 -40.23
CA THR A 41 41.66 20.54 -39.42
C THR A 41 42.67 19.74 -40.23
N LYS A 42 43.78 20.42 -40.55
CA LYS A 42 44.93 19.89 -41.27
C LYS A 42 45.39 18.56 -40.67
N GLN A 43 45.44 17.53 -41.52
CA GLN A 43 46.22 16.32 -41.32
C GLN A 43 47.69 16.70 -41.08
N CYS A 44 48.17 16.60 -39.84
CA CYS A 44 49.59 16.40 -39.60
C CYS A 44 49.84 14.90 -39.55
N HIS A 45 50.71 14.44 -40.44
CA HIS A 45 51.14 13.07 -40.56
C HIS A 45 51.87 12.60 -39.29
N SER A 46 51.32 11.61 -38.59
CA SER A 46 52.14 10.63 -37.86
C SER A 46 51.64 9.21 -38.13
N ARG A 47 51.85 8.77 -39.37
CA ARG A 47 51.98 7.35 -39.69
C ARG A 47 53.19 6.80 -38.94
N LYS A 48 53.02 6.36 -37.68
CA LYS A 48 53.93 5.44 -36.95
C LYS A 48 53.43 5.14 -35.54
N THR A 49 52.24 4.55 -35.40
CA THR A 49 51.88 3.70 -34.23
C THR A 49 50.67 2.80 -34.48
N GLU A 50 50.28 2.57 -35.74
CA GLU A 50 49.33 1.49 -36.09
C GLU A 50 50.09 0.16 -36.24
N LYS A 51 50.64 -0.34 -35.15
CA LYS A 51 50.97 -1.76 -35.00
C LYS A 51 50.67 -2.22 -33.58
N VAL A 52 49.53 -2.91 -33.47
CA VAL A 52 49.25 -4.00 -32.54
C VAL A 52 49.16 -3.65 -31.04
N ALA A 53 47.98 -3.21 -30.63
CA ALA A 53 47.38 -3.68 -29.38
C ALA A 53 45.99 -4.21 -29.71
N ARG A 54 45.88 -5.52 -29.97
CA ARG A 54 44.58 -6.20 -29.90
C ARG A 54 44.07 -5.99 -28.47
N LYS A 55 43.18 -5.03 -28.23
CA LYS A 55 42.58 -4.80 -26.90
C LYS A 55 41.71 -6.01 -26.57
N GLN A 56 42.30 -6.98 -25.88
CA GLN A 56 41.60 -8.14 -25.35
C GLN A 56 40.64 -7.66 -24.27
N HIS A 57 39.40 -8.12 -24.33
CA HIS A 57 38.44 -7.92 -23.24
C HIS A 57 39.03 -8.52 -21.97
N ARG A 58 38.93 -7.81 -20.85
CA ARG A 58 39.42 -8.31 -19.57
C ARG A 58 38.37 -9.23 -18.99
N TRP A 59 38.73 -10.49 -18.76
CA TRP A 59 37.88 -11.50 -18.15
C TRP A 59 38.52 -11.97 -16.85
N ASN A 60 37.70 -12.43 -15.91
CA ASN A 60 38.20 -13.16 -14.74
C ASN A 60 38.20 -14.69 -14.99
N ALA A 61 38.60 -15.46 -13.98
CA ALA A 61 38.69 -16.92 -14.04
C ALA A 61 37.36 -17.66 -14.30
N PHE A 62 36.22 -16.97 -14.16
CA PHE A 62 34.87 -17.53 -14.36
C PHE A 62 34.16 -16.94 -15.59
N ASN A 63 34.93 -16.34 -16.52
CA ASN A 63 34.42 -15.67 -17.72
C ASN A 63 33.44 -14.52 -17.41
N VAL A 64 33.60 -13.83 -16.28
CA VAL A 64 32.90 -12.57 -16.02
C VAL A 64 33.64 -11.45 -16.75
N GLN A 65 32.92 -10.69 -17.59
CA GLN A 65 33.49 -9.53 -18.27
C GLN A 65 33.78 -8.42 -17.26
N MET A 66 35.04 -8.01 -17.17
CA MET A 66 35.51 -6.96 -16.28
C MET A 66 35.60 -5.63 -17.03
N LEU A 67 35.84 -4.54 -16.29
CA LEU A 67 36.13 -3.23 -16.88
C LEU A 67 37.26 -3.32 -17.91
N SER A 68 37.12 -2.57 -19.01
CA SER A 68 38.12 -2.48 -20.07
C SER A 68 39.48 -2.08 -19.48
N SER A 69 40.58 -2.55 -20.08
CA SER A 69 41.93 -2.28 -19.55
C SER A 69 42.22 -0.79 -19.40
N SER A 70 41.68 0.04 -20.30
CA SER A 70 41.83 1.50 -20.25
C SER A 70 41.09 2.13 -19.07
N LEU A 71 39.84 1.72 -18.79
CA LEU A 71 39.08 2.22 -17.65
C LEU A 71 39.66 1.68 -16.33
N HIS A 72 40.06 0.42 -16.31
CA HIS A 72 40.70 -0.20 -15.15
C HIS A 72 41.95 0.57 -14.72
N GLN A 73 42.84 0.91 -15.65
CA GLN A 73 44.06 1.69 -15.36
C GLN A 73 43.76 3.12 -14.88
N GLN A 74 42.65 3.71 -15.32
CA GLN A 74 42.26 5.06 -14.90
C GLN A 74 41.66 5.07 -13.47
N ILE A 75 40.91 4.02 -13.11
CA ILE A 75 40.21 3.90 -11.83
C ILE A 75 41.13 3.32 -10.74
N PHE A 76 41.83 2.22 -11.05
CA PHE A 76 42.69 1.48 -10.12
C PHE A 76 44.16 1.78 -10.44
N LYS A 77 44.66 2.90 -9.90
CA LYS A 77 46.04 3.37 -10.11
C LYS A 77 47.07 2.59 -9.30
N GLU A 78 46.67 2.00 -8.18
CA GLU A 78 47.52 1.17 -7.34
C GLU A 78 47.66 -0.23 -7.96
N LYS A 79 48.88 -0.78 -7.94
CA LYS A 79 49.09 -2.20 -8.29
C LYS A 79 48.39 -3.06 -7.23
N ILE A 80 47.47 -3.91 -7.67
CA ILE A 80 46.91 -4.98 -6.84
C ILE A 80 48.10 -5.80 -6.34
N LYS A 81 48.16 -6.09 -5.04
CA LYS A 81 49.18 -7.01 -4.50
C LYS A 81 49.09 -8.33 -5.28
N GLU A 82 50.21 -8.83 -5.78
CA GLU A 82 50.26 -10.15 -6.38
C GLU A 82 49.94 -11.16 -5.27
N GLU A 83 48.75 -11.77 -5.35
CA GLU A 83 48.40 -12.91 -4.51
C GLU A 83 49.29 -14.10 -4.90
N ASP A 84 49.59 -14.97 -3.94
CA ASP A 84 50.31 -16.22 -4.19
C ASP A 84 49.54 -17.05 -5.24
N GLU A 85 50.22 -17.48 -6.30
CA GLU A 85 49.62 -18.25 -7.39
C GLU A 85 48.97 -19.55 -6.88
N THR A 86 49.53 -20.14 -5.81
CA THR A 86 48.99 -21.38 -5.21
C THR A 86 47.65 -21.12 -4.53
N GLU A 87 47.55 -20.08 -3.72
CA GLU A 87 46.33 -19.66 -3.03
C GLU A 87 45.23 -19.24 -4.03
N LEU A 88 45.61 -18.53 -5.10
CA LEU A 88 44.69 -18.14 -6.16
C LEU A 88 44.11 -19.35 -6.90
N MET A 89 44.93 -20.36 -7.20
CA MET A 89 44.47 -21.59 -7.85
C MET A 89 43.55 -22.42 -6.95
N GLU A 90 43.81 -22.45 -5.65
CA GLU A 90 42.93 -23.07 -4.65
C GLU A 90 41.54 -22.39 -4.64
N LYS A 91 41.51 -21.06 -4.54
CA LYS A 91 40.28 -20.25 -4.62
C LYS A 91 39.50 -20.50 -5.92
N ILE A 92 40.19 -20.53 -7.06
CA ILE A 92 39.56 -20.81 -8.37
C ILE A 92 38.95 -22.21 -8.39
N ASN A 93 39.67 -23.23 -7.91
CA ASN A 93 39.19 -24.61 -7.89
C ASN A 93 37.97 -24.77 -6.97
N LYS A 94 37.99 -24.12 -5.80
CA LYS A 94 36.86 -24.09 -4.87
C LYS A 94 35.59 -23.52 -5.52
N SER A 95 35.69 -22.38 -6.19
CA SER A 95 34.58 -21.79 -6.93
C SER A 95 34.15 -22.62 -8.14
N LYS A 96 35.06 -23.24 -8.89
CA LYS A 96 34.68 -24.14 -10.00
C LYS A 96 33.85 -25.31 -9.50
N LYS A 97 34.28 -26.01 -8.45
CA LYS A 97 33.51 -27.10 -7.81
C LYS A 97 32.12 -26.62 -7.38
N HIS A 98 32.04 -25.43 -6.81
CA HIS A 98 30.76 -24.82 -6.42
C HIS A 98 29.86 -24.53 -7.64
N LEU A 99 30.39 -23.88 -8.69
CA LEU A 99 29.62 -23.57 -9.90
C LEU A 99 29.19 -24.83 -10.68
N GLU A 100 30.00 -25.89 -10.66
CA GLU A 100 29.66 -27.20 -11.23
C GLU A 100 28.47 -27.84 -10.50
N LYS A 101 28.47 -27.81 -9.15
CA LYS A 101 27.33 -28.28 -8.34
C LYS A 101 26.01 -27.60 -8.71
N HIS A 102 26.06 -26.33 -9.12
CA HIS A 102 24.89 -25.55 -9.52
C HIS A 102 24.61 -25.55 -11.03
N ASN A 103 25.33 -26.35 -11.83
CA ASN A 103 25.21 -26.40 -13.29
C ASN A 103 25.41 -25.04 -13.97
N LEU A 104 26.36 -24.24 -13.49
CA LEU A 104 26.68 -22.90 -14.02
C LEU A 104 28.05 -22.83 -14.69
N HIS A 105 28.96 -23.77 -14.39
CA HIS A 105 30.28 -23.81 -15.01
C HIS A 105 30.18 -24.08 -16.53
N GLY A 106 30.98 -23.36 -17.34
CA GLY A 106 31.06 -23.57 -18.79
C GLY A 106 29.90 -23.00 -19.62
N LYS A 107 28.90 -22.35 -19.01
CA LYS A 107 27.80 -21.70 -19.75
C LYS A 107 28.29 -20.48 -20.55
N THR A 108 27.71 -20.28 -21.74
CA THR A 108 28.07 -19.19 -22.65
C THR A 108 27.74 -17.83 -22.08
N VAL A 109 28.70 -16.90 -22.18
CA VAL A 109 28.58 -15.55 -21.63
C VAL A 109 28.29 -14.54 -22.73
N LYS A 110 27.32 -13.66 -22.49
CA LYS A 110 26.97 -12.58 -23.42
C LYS A 110 28.07 -11.51 -23.40
N ARG A 111 28.81 -11.40 -24.50
CA ARG A 111 29.84 -10.38 -24.68
C ARG A 111 29.23 -9.00 -24.92
N ILE A 112 29.61 -8.03 -24.10
CA ILE A 112 29.27 -6.61 -24.27
C ILE A 112 30.49 -5.91 -24.91
N PRO A 113 30.30 -4.93 -25.81
CA PRO A 113 31.43 -4.18 -26.37
C PRO A 113 32.22 -3.42 -25.29
N ASP A 114 33.55 -3.40 -25.40
CA ASP A 114 34.40 -2.63 -24.49
C ASP A 114 34.14 -1.13 -24.62
N VAL A 115 33.91 -0.49 -23.47
CA VAL A 115 33.77 0.96 -23.37
C VAL A 115 35.15 1.59 -23.11
N ASN A 116 35.52 2.56 -23.94
CA ASN A 116 36.80 3.28 -23.84
C ASN A 116 36.56 4.79 -23.96
N PHE A 117 36.51 5.49 -22.82
CA PHE A 117 36.55 6.95 -22.76
C PHE A 117 37.49 7.40 -21.65
N GLN A 118 37.93 8.65 -21.73
CA GLN A 118 38.81 9.25 -20.73
C GLN A 118 37.97 9.80 -19.57
N LEU A 119 38.18 9.25 -18.38
CA LEU A 119 37.55 9.71 -17.15
C LEU A 119 38.16 11.04 -16.69
N PRO A 120 37.37 11.92 -16.04
CA PRO A 120 37.90 13.07 -15.32
C PRO A 120 38.94 12.64 -14.28
N ARG A 121 39.84 13.56 -13.93
CA ARG A 121 40.88 13.30 -12.93
C ARG A 121 40.25 12.97 -11.58
N LEU A 122 40.56 11.78 -11.05
CA LEU A 122 40.26 11.44 -9.66
C LEU A 122 41.03 12.36 -8.70
N TYR A 123 40.30 12.98 -7.76
CA TYR A 123 40.86 13.82 -6.68
C TYR A 123 41.58 12.99 -5.59
N GLY A 124 41.11 11.78 -5.31
CA GLY A 124 41.67 10.89 -4.29
C GLY A 124 42.64 9.84 -4.86
N LYS A 125 43.26 9.07 -3.97
CA LYS A 125 44.18 7.97 -4.32
C LYS A 125 43.45 6.75 -4.85
N ASN A 126 42.30 6.44 -4.26
CA ASN A 126 41.40 5.35 -4.66
C ASN A 126 39.94 5.87 -4.71
N ILE A 127 38.99 4.99 -5.06
CA ILE A 127 37.57 5.36 -5.22
C ILE A 127 36.97 5.88 -3.90
N ASP A 128 37.24 5.21 -2.78
CA ASP A 128 36.72 5.60 -1.46
C ASP A 128 37.23 6.98 -1.03
N ASP A 129 38.54 7.20 -1.11
CA ASP A 129 39.18 8.49 -0.83
C ASP A 129 38.67 9.59 -1.78
N HIS A 130 38.44 9.27 -3.06
CA HIS A 130 37.86 10.20 -4.00
C HIS A 130 36.46 10.66 -3.58
N PHE A 131 35.57 9.74 -3.19
CA PHE A 131 34.23 10.09 -2.71
C PHE A 131 34.26 10.82 -1.37
N LYS A 132 35.21 10.53 -0.48
CA LYS A 132 35.44 11.31 0.75
C LYS A 132 35.79 12.75 0.44
N VAL A 133 36.75 12.99 -0.46
CA VAL A 133 37.17 14.33 -0.88
C VAL A 133 36.02 15.08 -1.55
N LEU A 134 35.27 14.43 -2.44
CA LEU A 134 34.11 15.03 -3.10
C LEU A 134 33.04 15.45 -2.10
N ALA A 135 32.61 14.54 -1.23
CA ALA A 135 31.58 14.83 -0.23
C ALA A 135 32.03 15.94 0.73
N MET A 136 33.29 15.89 1.18
CA MET A 136 33.82 16.96 2.03
C MET A 136 33.86 18.30 1.29
N SER A 137 34.28 18.32 0.02
CA SER A 137 34.28 19.56 -0.77
C SER A 137 32.88 20.14 -0.97
N GLN A 138 31.85 19.30 -1.06
CA GLN A 138 30.46 19.73 -1.26
C GLN A 138 29.79 20.19 0.04
N SER A 139 30.01 19.46 1.14
CA SER A 139 29.23 19.65 2.37
C SER A 139 30.00 20.29 3.53
N ASN A 140 31.30 20.58 3.40
CA ASN A 140 32.11 21.07 4.53
C ASN A 140 31.63 22.42 5.08
N ASP A 141 31.19 23.33 4.21
CA ASP A 141 30.65 24.63 4.65
C ASP A 141 29.38 24.43 5.47
N HIS A 142 28.41 23.65 4.95
CA HIS A 142 27.18 23.30 5.68
C HIS A 142 27.46 22.49 6.94
N ARG A 143 28.49 21.64 6.96
CA ARG A 143 28.90 20.89 8.15
C ARG A 143 29.42 21.82 9.25
N LYS A 144 30.20 22.83 8.90
CA LYS A 144 30.67 23.85 9.87
C LYS A 144 29.50 24.66 10.41
N LEU A 145 28.56 25.04 9.54
CA LEU A 145 27.33 25.74 9.93
C LEU A 145 26.47 24.88 10.88
N ALA A 146 26.29 23.59 10.59
CA ALA A 146 25.55 22.66 11.45
C ALA A 146 26.18 22.57 12.85
N LYS A 147 27.51 22.43 12.91
CA LYS A 147 28.24 22.40 14.19
C LYS A 147 28.11 23.71 14.96
N PHE A 148 28.28 24.85 14.28
CA PHE A 148 28.10 26.16 14.88
C PHE A 148 26.71 26.31 15.51
N LEU A 149 25.65 25.90 14.81
CA LEU A 149 24.29 25.96 15.33
C LEU A 149 24.07 25.02 16.53
N ALA A 150 24.67 23.82 16.51
CA ALA A 150 24.56 22.85 17.61
C ALA A 150 25.36 23.25 18.86
N GLU A 151 26.52 23.89 18.69
CA GLU A 151 27.43 24.25 19.79
C GLU A 151 26.99 25.52 20.54
N ASN A 152 26.21 26.40 19.91
CA ASN A 152 25.79 27.68 20.50
C ASN A 152 24.31 27.64 20.90
N PRO A 153 23.95 28.04 22.13
CA PRO A 153 22.56 28.13 22.57
C PRO A 153 21.81 29.29 21.89
N LEU A 154 20.48 29.19 21.84
CA LEU A 154 19.62 30.27 21.37
C LEU A 154 19.55 31.42 22.40
N PRO A 155 19.36 32.68 21.96
CA PRO A 155 19.09 33.80 22.85
C PRO A 155 17.74 33.64 23.56
N PRO A 156 17.47 34.40 24.65
CA PRO A 156 16.19 34.32 25.35
C PRO A 156 15.02 34.61 24.40
N MET A 157 13.98 33.78 24.49
CA MET A 157 12.78 33.91 23.67
C MET A 157 12.09 35.26 23.92
N PRO A 158 11.62 35.95 22.87
CA PRO A 158 10.80 37.16 23.01
C PRO A 158 9.54 36.89 23.84
N LYS A 159 9.10 37.90 24.61
CA LYS A 159 7.86 37.82 25.41
C LYS A 159 6.61 38.25 24.62
N GLU A 160 6.80 39.07 23.59
CA GLU A 160 5.73 39.63 22.77
C GLU A 160 6.15 39.58 21.30
N TRP A 161 5.23 39.14 20.45
CA TRP A 161 5.45 38.99 19.02
C TRP A 161 4.78 40.12 18.24
N SER A 162 5.41 40.50 17.13
CA SER A 162 5.03 41.64 16.30
C SER A 162 3.97 41.17 15.34
N TYR A 163 2.79 41.80 15.39
CA TYR A 163 1.69 41.53 14.48
C TYR A 163 1.82 42.41 13.23
N SER A 164 2.80 42.10 12.38
CA SER A 164 3.08 42.83 11.15
C SER A 164 3.47 41.86 10.03
N SER A 165 3.13 42.21 8.79
CA SER A 165 3.42 41.40 7.61
C SER A 165 4.92 41.31 7.34
N GLY A 166 5.37 40.15 6.88
CA GLY A 166 6.78 39.88 6.57
C GLY A 166 7.59 39.53 7.81
N TRP A 167 8.92 39.63 7.70
CA TRP A 167 9.84 39.23 8.76
C TRP A 167 10.09 40.35 9.78
N THR A 168 10.04 40.00 11.07
CA THR A 168 10.53 40.83 12.18
C THR A 168 11.65 40.09 12.91
N ALA A 169 12.79 40.76 13.09
CA ALA A 169 13.94 40.28 13.86
C ALA A 169 13.90 40.82 15.30
N TYR A 170 14.22 39.96 16.27
CA TYR A 170 14.26 40.25 17.70
C TYR A 170 15.68 40.02 18.21
N LEU A 171 16.39 41.12 18.43
CA LEU A 171 17.76 41.10 18.91
C LEU A 171 17.81 40.84 20.41
N ALA A 172 18.96 40.35 20.91
CA ALA A 172 19.14 40.02 22.32
C ALA A 172 19.05 41.25 23.26
N ASP A 173 19.17 42.46 22.73
CA ASP A 173 18.98 43.72 23.45
C ASP A 173 17.49 44.12 23.60
N GLY A 174 16.57 43.34 23.01
CA GLY A 174 15.14 43.59 23.00
C GLY A 174 14.66 44.48 21.85
N THR A 175 15.55 44.90 20.94
CA THR A 175 15.14 45.67 19.76
C THR A 175 14.45 44.80 18.73
N MET A 176 13.35 45.34 18.17
CA MET A 176 12.56 44.72 17.11
C MET A 176 12.80 45.47 15.80
N LYS A 177 13.13 44.76 14.73
CA LYS A 177 13.41 45.36 13.42
C LYS A 177 12.75 44.56 12.30
N ALA A 178 11.99 45.25 11.44
CA ALA A 178 11.50 44.66 10.20
C ALA A 178 12.67 44.39 9.23
N VAL A 179 12.71 43.19 8.66
CA VAL A 179 13.76 42.75 7.71
C VAL A 179 13.12 42.08 6.50
N ASP A 180 13.81 42.04 5.37
CA ASP A 180 13.28 41.39 4.16
C ASP A 180 13.38 39.85 4.26
N PHE A 181 14.42 39.36 4.93
CA PHE A 181 14.69 37.95 5.21
C PHE A 181 15.72 37.86 6.35
N PRO A 182 15.89 36.71 7.03
CA PRO A 182 16.85 36.58 8.12
C PRO A 182 18.31 36.76 7.67
N ASP A 183 19.07 37.60 8.37
CA ASP A 183 20.46 37.90 8.02
C ASP A 183 21.42 36.73 8.36
N ASP A 184 21.06 35.90 9.34
CA ASP A 184 21.88 34.80 9.83
C ASP A 184 22.05 33.65 8.84
N LYS A 185 23.24 33.02 8.87
CA LYS A 185 23.59 31.89 7.98
C LYS A 185 23.00 30.56 8.43
N THR A 186 22.60 30.46 9.69
CA THR A 186 22.10 29.23 10.31
C THR A 186 20.83 29.52 11.07
N LEU A 187 19.78 28.77 10.76
CA LEU A 187 18.46 28.96 11.35
C LEU A 187 17.88 27.61 11.77
N ILE A 188 17.23 27.58 12.92
CA ILE A 188 16.15 26.64 13.19
C ILE A 188 14.88 27.28 12.66
N PHE A 189 14.02 26.52 11.98
CA PHE A 189 12.87 27.07 11.27
C PHE A 189 11.68 26.12 11.31
N ASP A 190 10.51 26.69 11.52
CA ASP A 190 9.21 26.00 11.56
C ASP A 190 8.11 26.91 11.00
N ILE A 191 7.13 26.33 10.29
CA ILE A 191 6.03 27.04 9.65
C ILE A 191 4.70 26.37 9.99
N GLU A 192 3.71 27.18 10.31
CA GLU A 192 2.32 26.77 10.43
C GLU A 192 1.44 27.36 9.33
N SER A 193 0.48 26.56 8.88
CA SER A 193 -0.46 26.90 7.81
C SER A 193 -1.89 26.53 8.22
N CYS A 194 -2.83 27.46 8.04
CA CYS A 194 -4.24 27.20 8.24
C CYS A 194 -4.79 26.27 7.14
N VAL A 195 -5.09 25.01 7.49
CA VAL A 195 -5.51 23.97 6.53
C VAL A 195 -6.81 24.35 5.83
N MET A 196 -7.73 25.04 6.52
CA MET A 196 -9.01 25.49 5.98
C MET A 196 -8.86 26.55 4.87
N GLU A 197 -7.78 27.33 4.88
CA GLU A 197 -7.49 28.39 3.91
C GLU A 197 -6.62 27.88 2.74
N GLY A 198 -6.20 26.62 2.78
CA GLY A 198 -5.43 25.95 1.73
C GLY A 198 -3.92 25.94 1.96
N ASN A 199 -3.16 25.74 0.87
CA ASN A 199 -1.71 25.55 0.91
C ASN A 199 -0.93 26.89 0.94
N TYR A 200 -1.18 27.72 1.95
CA TYR A 200 -0.49 29.00 2.13
C TYR A 200 0.17 29.06 3.51
N PRO A 201 1.40 29.61 3.60
CA PRO A 201 2.03 29.80 4.90
C PRO A 201 1.27 30.89 5.67
N THR A 202 1.02 30.65 6.96
CA THR A 202 0.28 31.59 7.83
C THR A 202 1.23 32.28 8.79
N LEU A 203 2.01 31.50 9.55
CA LEU A 203 3.00 31.96 10.52
C LEU A 203 4.28 31.18 10.34
N ALA A 204 5.42 31.81 10.58
CA ALA A 204 6.68 31.10 10.71
C ALA A 204 7.54 31.69 11.81
N VAL A 205 8.32 30.83 12.46
CA VAL A 205 9.30 31.24 13.46
C VAL A 205 10.67 30.70 13.04
N ALA A 206 11.68 31.54 13.17
CA ALA A 206 13.06 31.11 13.03
C ALA A 206 13.91 31.59 14.21
N ALA A 207 14.97 30.84 14.51
CA ALA A 207 15.93 31.22 15.54
C ALA A 207 17.36 30.92 15.11
N SER A 208 18.26 31.83 15.40
CA SER A 208 19.70 31.67 15.29
C SER A 208 20.34 31.83 16.68
N PRO A 209 21.64 31.51 16.86
CA PRO A 209 22.34 31.79 18.11
C PRO A 209 22.42 33.28 18.48
N THR A 210 22.03 34.18 17.59
CA THR A 210 22.11 35.63 17.74
C THR A 210 20.74 36.31 17.80
N THR A 211 19.71 35.77 17.16
CA THR A 211 18.45 36.49 16.89
C THR A 211 17.26 35.55 16.73
N TRP A 212 16.11 35.94 17.27
CA TRP A 212 14.81 35.31 16.96
C TRP A 212 14.13 36.05 15.82
N TYR A 213 13.31 35.36 15.05
CA TYR A 213 12.58 35.92 13.93
C TYR A 213 11.14 35.41 13.92
N SER A 214 10.20 36.30 13.63
CA SER A 214 8.81 35.95 13.30
C SER A 214 8.49 36.38 11.87
N TRP A 215 7.65 35.60 11.21
CA TRP A 215 7.08 35.96 9.92
C TRP A 215 5.56 35.82 9.97
N CYS A 216 4.85 36.87 9.52
CA CYS A 216 3.40 36.81 9.35
C CYS A 216 3.04 36.97 7.88
N SER A 217 2.09 36.15 7.43
CA SER A 217 1.51 36.25 6.10
C SER A 217 0.70 37.52 5.92
N ASP A 218 0.77 38.12 4.72
CA ASP A 218 -0.08 39.26 4.33
C ASP A 218 -1.56 38.92 4.51
N ARG A 219 -1.94 37.65 4.25
CA ARG A 219 -3.31 37.14 4.39
C ARG A 219 -3.81 37.10 5.83
N LEU A 220 -2.90 36.94 6.78
CA LEU A 220 -3.25 36.97 8.20
C LEU A 220 -3.57 38.40 8.62
N ILE A 221 -2.78 39.37 8.18
CA ILE A 221 -2.90 40.78 8.59
C ILE A 221 -4.01 41.51 7.83
N GLU A 222 -4.11 41.29 6.51
CA GLU A 222 -5.07 41.96 5.65
C GLU A 222 -6.41 41.21 5.63
N GLY A 223 -7.44 41.78 6.27
CA GLY A 223 -8.79 41.19 6.33
C GLY A 223 -9.56 41.15 5.00
N ARG A 224 -8.93 41.54 3.88
CA ARG A 224 -9.55 41.56 2.54
C ARG A 224 -8.53 41.25 1.44
N LEU A 225 -8.26 39.97 1.20
CA LEU A 225 -7.77 39.54 -0.10
C LEU A 225 -8.57 38.32 -0.53
N ALA A 226 -9.18 38.44 -1.72
CA ALA A 226 -9.86 37.36 -2.39
C ALA A 226 -8.94 36.12 -2.43
N VAL A 227 -9.52 34.94 -2.23
CA VAL A 227 -8.83 33.65 -2.36
C VAL A 227 -8.12 33.63 -3.71
N ALA A 228 -6.79 33.85 -3.73
CA ALA A 228 -6.02 33.67 -4.93
C ALA A 228 -6.22 32.21 -5.37
N GLN A 229 -6.70 32.01 -6.60
CA GLN A 229 -6.99 30.66 -7.10
C GLN A 229 -5.72 29.80 -7.23
N ARG A 230 -4.54 30.42 -7.27
CA ARG A 230 -3.25 29.75 -7.50
C ARG A 230 -2.15 30.34 -6.64
N THR A 231 -1.31 29.48 -6.07
CA THR A 231 -0.11 29.88 -5.33
C THR A 231 1.00 30.36 -6.26
N THR A 232 1.57 31.52 -5.94
CA THR A 232 2.69 32.13 -6.67
C THR A 232 3.92 32.29 -5.75
N LEU A 233 5.06 32.68 -6.32
CA LEU A 233 6.27 32.94 -5.52
C LEU A 233 6.13 34.09 -4.51
N GLN A 234 5.18 35.00 -4.69
CA GLN A 234 4.96 36.13 -3.78
C GLN A 234 4.25 35.70 -2.50
N ASP A 235 3.50 34.60 -2.55
CA ASP A 235 2.80 34.04 -1.39
C ASP A 235 3.73 33.23 -0.46
N LEU A 236 5.02 33.09 -0.81
CA LEU A 236 5.98 32.22 -0.15
C LEU A 236 6.97 33.00 0.73
N ILE A 237 7.56 32.28 1.69
CA ILE A 237 8.46 32.86 2.69
C ILE A 237 9.86 33.06 2.07
N PRO A 238 10.41 34.28 2.06
CA PRO A 238 11.78 34.54 1.62
C PRO A 238 12.80 34.21 2.71
N LEU A 239 13.85 33.44 2.39
CA LEU A 239 14.96 33.15 3.33
C LEU A 239 16.33 33.62 2.87
N GLU A 240 16.50 33.98 1.59
CA GLU A 240 17.80 34.43 1.07
C GLU A 240 17.72 35.70 0.22
N SER A 241 16.52 36.12 -0.17
CA SER A 241 16.33 37.19 -1.13
C SER A 241 15.05 37.99 -0.89
N PRO A 242 15.04 39.31 -1.13
CA PRO A 242 13.83 40.11 -1.06
C PRO A 242 12.74 39.59 -2.00
N LEU A 243 11.46 39.80 -1.68
CA LEU A 243 10.32 39.23 -2.41
C LEU A 243 10.42 39.41 -3.94
N LEU A 244 10.78 40.60 -4.39
CA LEU A 244 10.80 40.97 -5.83
C LEU A 244 12.14 40.74 -6.54
N ARG A 245 13.18 40.22 -5.87
CA ARG A 245 14.53 40.15 -6.43
C ARG A 245 15.13 38.75 -6.29
N LYS A 246 15.67 38.22 -7.37
CA LYS A 246 16.46 36.97 -7.35
C LYS A 246 17.91 37.23 -6.94
N PRO A 247 18.53 36.34 -6.17
CA PRO A 247 19.94 36.45 -5.82
C PRO A 247 20.81 36.24 -7.06
N ILE A 248 21.85 37.07 -7.20
CA ILE A 248 22.83 36.96 -8.30
C ILE A 248 23.83 35.87 -7.92
N LYS A 249 24.28 35.05 -8.88
CA LYS A 249 25.22 33.92 -8.63
C LYS A 249 26.48 34.28 -7.82
N LYS A 250 26.94 35.54 -7.87
CA LYS A 250 28.11 36.02 -7.12
C LYS A 250 27.84 36.22 -5.62
N ASP A 251 26.57 36.37 -5.25
CA ASP A 251 26.14 36.70 -3.87
C ASP A 251 25.65 35.44 -3.12
N LEU A 252 25.75 34.26 -3.73
CA LEU A 252 25.30 33.00 -3.11
C LEU A 252 26.29 32.54 -2.02
N ILE A 253 25.90 32.78 -0.77
CA ILE A 253 26.62 32.35 0.43
C ILE A 253 26.00 31.04 0.94
N PRO A 254 26.78 30.06 1.42
CA PRO A 254 26.23 28.87 2.07
C PRO A 254 25.38 29.24 3.29
N ARG A 255 24.15 28.72 3.33
CA ARG A 255 23.19 28.86 4.43
C ARG A 255 22.62 27.48 4.80
N LEU A 256 22.29 27.29 6.07
CA LEU A 256 21.73 26.03 6.58
C LEU A 256 20.48 26.32 7.39
N VAL A 257 19.39 25.65 7.04
CA VAL A 257 18.15 25.65 7.81
C VAL A 257 17.94 24.26 8.40
N VAL A 258 17.57 24.21 9.67
CA VAL A 258 17.33 22.97 10.41
C VAL A 258 15.90 23.01 10.94
N GLY A 259 15.18 21.90 10.86
CA GLY A 259 13.82 21.80 11.40
C GLY A 259 13.42 20.36 11.64
N HIS A 260 12.26 20.15 12.24
CA HIS A 260 11.71 18.82 12.44
C HIS A 260 10.67 18.53 11.36
N ASN A 261 10.90 17.48 10.54
CA ASN A 261 10.12 17.26 9.32
C ASN A 261 10.22 18.43 8.32
N ILE A 262 11.42 19.05 8.25
CA ILE A 262 11.70 20.30 7.53
C ILE A 262 11.31 20.31 6.04
N SER A 263 11.09 19.13 5.43
CA SER A 263 10.64 19.04 4.03
C SER A 263 9.26 19.67 3.82
N TYR A 264 8.42 19.69 4.86
CA TYR A 264 7.14 20.40 4.86
C TYR A 264 7.38 21.92 4.80
N ASP A 265 8.18 22.45 5.73
CA ASP A 265 8.52 23.86 5.84
C ASP A 265 9.23 24.37 4.57
N ARG A 266 10.17 23.57 4.05
CA ARG A 266 10.87 23.83 2.78
C ARG A 266 9.89 24.09 1.64
N SER A 267 8.74 23.41 1.61
CA SER A 267 7.75 23.58 0.52
C SER A 267 7.12 24.98 0.49
N PHE A 268 7.28 25.79 1.52
CA PHE A 268 6.82 27.18 1.58
C PHE A 268 7.95 28.21 1.41
N VAL A 269 9.19 27.77 1.18
CA VAL A 269 10.34 28.67 0.98
C VAL A 269 10.46 29.06 -0.48
N LYS A 270 10.40 30.36 -0.75
CA LYS A 270 10.40 30.94 -2.11
C LYS A 270 11.58 30.49 -2.96
N GLU A 271 12.80 30.60 -2.45
CA GLU A 271 14.03 30.35 -3.22
C GLU A 271 14.19 28.88 -3.64
N GLN A 272 13.48 27.96 -2.99
CA GLN A 272 13.52 26.53 -3.31
C GLN A 272 12.80 26.18 -4.61
N TYR A 273 11.97 27.10 -5.12
CA TYR A 273 11.30 26.95 -6.40
C TYR A 273 12.11 27.49 -7.59
N PHE A 274 13.26 28.13 -7.34
CA PHE A 274 14.12 28.59 -8.41
C PHE A 274 14.74 27.41 -9.17
N ILE A 275 14.63 27.43 -10.50
CA ILE A 275 15.22 26.42 -11.39
C ILE A 275 16.74 26.34 -11.22
N GLN A 276 17.38 27.47 -10.93
CA GLN A 276 18.80 27.51 -10.56
C GLN A 276 18.91 27.38 -9.04
N SER A 277 19.40 26.24 -8.57
CA SER A 277 19.57 25.95 -7.15
C SER A 277 20.46 27.01 -6.46
N THR A 278 20.04 27.40 -5.25
CA THR A 278 20.82 28.26 -4.35
C THR A 278 21.79 27.44 -3.50
N ARG A 279 22.52 28.10 -2.59
CA ARG A 279 23.40 27.43 -1.62
C ARG A 279 22.74 27.19 -0.26
N LEU A 280 21.44 27.43 -0.15
CA LEU A 280 20.62 27.00 0.99
C LEU A 280 20.51 25.49 1.00
N ARG A 281 20.69 24.89 2.17
CA ARG A 281 20.39 23.47 2.39
C ARG A 281 19.55 23.31 3.65
N PHE A 282 18.81 22.22 3.70
CA PHE A 282 17.92 21.88 4.80
C PHE A 282 18.40 20.60 5.46
N LEU A 283 18.31 20.54 6.77
CA LEU A 283 18.65 19.38 7.56
C LEU A 283 17.51 19.03 8.51
N ASP A 284 17.11 17.77 8.48
CA ASP A 284 15.91 17.30 9.15
C ASP A 284 16.24 16.54 10.44
N THR A 285 15.81 17.06 11.59
CA THR A 285 16.03 16.40 12.89
C THR A 285 15.28 15.07 12.97
N LEU A 286 14.13 14.94 12.30
CA LEU A 286 13.41 13.67 12.18
C LEU A 286 14.26 12.62 11.46
N SER A 287 14.83 12.98 10.30
CA SER A 287 15.73 12.10 9.55
C SER A 287 16.98 11.71 10.35
N LEU A 288 17.57 12.65 11.10
CA LEU A 288 18.72 12.37 11.97
C LEU A 288 18.34 11.39 13.09
N HIS A 289 17.20 11.61 13.74
CA HIS A 289 16.67 10.70 14.75
C HIS A 289 16.43 9.30 14.17
N MET A 290 15.79 9.20 13.01
CA MET A 290 15.57 7.91 12.34
C MET A 290 16.86 7.13 12.06
N CYS A 291 17.95 7.84 11.75
CA CYS A 291 19.27 7.25 11.54
C CYS A 291 19.93 6.74 12.83
N VAL A 292 19.67 7.40 13.97
CA VAL A 292 20.33 7.11 15.26
C VAL A 292 19.48 6.16 16.12
N SER A 293 18.21 6.47 16.33
CA SER A 293 17.30 5.77 17.25
C SER A 293 15.93 5.48 16.65
N GLY A 294 15.79 5.36 15.31
CA GLY A 294 14.51 5.07 14.67
C GLY A 294 13.98 3.65 14.92
N LEU A 295 12.65 3.51 14.92
CA LEU A 295 11.96 2.23 15.10
C LEU A 295 11.59 1.53 13.79
N THR A 296 11.71 0.20 13.75
CA THR A 296 11.11 -0.61 12.67
C THR A 296 9.58 -0.60 12.77
N THR A 297 8.88 -0.94 11.68
CA THR A 297 7.40 -0.99 11.67
C THR A 297 6.84 -1.90 12.75
N TYR A 298 7.45 -3.07 12.96
CA TYR A 298 7.04 -4.02 13.98
C TYR A 298 7.30 -3.49 15.41
N GLN A 299 8.48 -2.88 15.64
CA GLN A 299 8.76 -2.27 16.94
C GLN A 299 7.82 -1.09 17.22
N ARG A 300 7.49 -0.29 16.21
CA ARG A 300 6.51 0.80 16.34
C ARG A 300 5.12 0.28 16.72
N SER A 301 4.63 -0.81 16.09
CA SER A 301 3.36 -1.42 16.50
C SER A 301 3.40 -1.93 17.94
N LEU A 302 4.51 -2.55 18.36
CA LEU A 302 4.68 -2.99 19.74
C LEU A 302 4.73 -1.82 20.73
N TRP A 303 5.38 -0.71 20.35
CA TRP A 303 5.45 0.50 21.16
C TRP A 303 4.05 1.10 21.36
N MET A 304 3.26 1.24 20.29
CA MET A 304 1.88 1.74 20.35
C MET A 304 0.97 0.83 21.18
N GLU A 305 1.17 -0.49 21.14
CA GLU A 305 0.45 -1.43 22.00
C GLU A 305 0.81 -1.30 23.48
N SER A 306 2.07 -0.99 23.80
CA SER A 306 2.48 -0.75 25.19
C SER A 306 1.97 0.59 25.72
N ASP A 307 1.98 1.62 24.88
CA ASP A 307 1.53 2.97 25.24
C ASP A 307 0.01 3.00 25.51
N ASN A 308 -0.77 2.37 24.64
CA ASN A 308 -2.22 2.21 24.84
C ASN A 308 -2.60 1.37 26.09
N LYS A 309 -1.69 0.51 26.57
CA LYS A 309 -1.90 -0.27 27.81
C LYS A 309 -1.53 0.52 29.08
N GLY A 310 -0.98 1.73 28.95
CA GLY A 310 -0.72 2.65 30.05
C GLY A 310 -1.96 3.28 30.68
N SER A 311 -3.14 3.21 30.04
CA SER A 311 -4.37 3.88 30.51
C SER A 311 -5.61 2.97 30.70
N VAL A 312 -5.51 1.64 30.56
CA VAL A 312 -6.64 0.74 30.84
C VAL A 312 -6.20 -0.43 31.71
N THR A 313 -6.87 -0.52 32.87
CA THR A 313 -6.78 -1.58 33.87
C THR A 313 -6.50 -2.97 33.28
N THR A 314 -5.50 -3.62 33.87
CA THR A 314 -5.03 -4.96 33.57
C THR A 314 -6.17 -5.99 33.68
N LYS A 315 -6.82 -6.33 32.56
CA LYS A 315 -7.59 -7.57 32.45
C LYS A 315 -6.61 -8.75 32.50
N LYS A 316 -6.45 -9.33 33.71
CA LYS A 316 -5.84 -10.63 33.95
C LYS A 316 -6.49 -11.67 33.03
N LYS A 317 -5.77 -12.15 32.01
CA LYS A 317 -6.10 -13.44 31.39
C LYS A 317 -5.60 -14.54 32.32
N SER A 318 -6.55 -15.31 32.83
CA SER A 318 -6.35 -16.57 33.54
C SER A 318 -5.73 -17.61 32.61
N ASN A 319 -4.40 -17.72 32.63
CA ASN A 319 -3.68 -18.99 32.50
C ASN A 319 -2.21 -18.72 32.84
N GLY A 320 -1.73 -19.37 33.90
CA GLY A 320 -0.45 -19.13 34.58
C GLY A 320 0.80 -19.49 33.78
N ARG A 321 1.02 -18.82 32.64
CA ARG A 321 2.36 -18.65 32.05
C ARG A 321 2.58 -17.16 31.83
N ARG A 322 3.32 -16.53 32.76
CA ARG A 322 4.02 -15.28 32.48
C ARG A 322 4.99 -15.57 31.33
N PHE A 323 4.58 -15.30 30.11
CA PHE A 323 5.53 -14.84 29.11
C PHE A 323 5.80 -13.39 29.48
N GLU A 324 6.81 -13.14 30.32
CA GLU A 324 7.49 -11.85 30.28
C GLU A 324 8.00 -11.72 28.84
N ASN A 325 7.48 -10.75 28.09
CA ASN A 325 8.04 -10.42 26.78
C ASN A 325 9.49 -10.02 27.02
N PRO A 326 10.48 -10.83 26.61
CA PRO A 326 11.87 -10.45 26.75
C PRO A 326 12.11 -9.39 25.68
N SER A 327 12.16 -8.10 26.06
CA SER A 327 12.84 -6.99 25.35
C SER A 327 12.13 -5.62 25.37
N THR A 328 11.42 -5.16 26.41
CA THR A 328 11.03 -3.73 26.44
C THR A 328 12.20 -2.78 26.77
N SER A 329 13.43 -3.29 26.98
CA SER A 329 14.60 -2.46 27.28
C SER A 329 14.93 -1.45 26.19
N TRP A 330 14.71 -1.78 24.91
CA TRP A 330 14.97 -0.87 23.79
C TRP A 330 13.99 0.31 23.73
N GLN A 331 12.83 0.22 24.38
CA GLN A 331 11.83 1.31 24.40
C GLN A 331 12.34 2.55 25.13
N LYS A 332 13.38 2.42 25.96
CA LYS A 332 14.01 3.55 26.65
C LYS A 332 15.04 4.30 25.78
N GLU A 333 15.52 3.67 24.71
CA GLU A 333 16.63 4.16 23.86
C GLU A 333 16.13 4.65 22.49
N SER A 334 14.83 4.55 22.24
CA SER A 334 14.21 4.78 20.94
C SER A 334 12.77 5.22 21.10
N SER A 335 12.28 6.01 20.14
CA SER A 335 10.94 6.60 20.19
C SER A 335 10.28 6.65 18.82
N PRO A 336 8.96 6.93 18.76
CA PRO A 336 8.28 7.30 17.53
C PRO A 336 8.77 8.64 16.95
N ASN A 337 8.23 8.99 15.79
CA ASN A 337 8.75 10.05 14.95
C ASN A 337 8.27 11.46 15.32
N ASN A 338 7.29 11.63 16.22
CA ASN A 338 6.80 12.97 16.50
C ASN A 338 7.79 13.75 17.39
N LEU A 339 7.83 15.08 17.25
CA LEU A 339 8.79 15.94 17.93
C LEU A 339 8.78 15.72 19.45
N VAL A 340 7.59 15.59 20.05
CA VAL A 340 7.43 15.39 21.50
C VAL A 340 8.11 14.10 21.98
N ASP A 341 7.88 12.98 21.28
CA ASP A 341 8.47 11.69 21.63
C ASP A 341 9.97 11.67 21.37
N VAL A 342 10.44 12.37 20.32
CA VAL A 342 11.87 12.53 20.03
C VAL A 342 12.54 13.38 21.11
N TYR A 343 11.92 14.47 21.54
CA TYR A 343 12.40 15.33 22.62
C TYR A 343 12.52 14.56 23.93
N ASN A 344 11.46 13.85 24.32
CA ASN A 344 11.45 13.01 25.52
C ASN A 344 12.48 11.86 25.47
N CYS A 345 12.86 11.40 24.27
CA CYS A 345 13.88 10.37 24.11
C CYS A 345 15.31 10.86 24.39
N TYR A 346 15.61 12.14 24.13
CA TYR A 346 16.97 12.67 24.26
C TYR A 346 17.16 13.61 25.45
N ILE A 347 16.09 14.26 25.92
CA ILE A 347 16.13 15.26 26.98
C ILE A 347 15.42 14.71 28.22
N ASN A 348 16.20 14.35 29.24
CA ASN A 348 15.69 13.81 30.50
C ASN A 348 15.00 14.90 31.34
N GLY A 349 13.74 14.68 31.73
CA GLY A 349 12.96 15.67 32.47
C GLY A 349 12.37 16.79 31.60
N GLY A 350 12.14 16.49 30.31
CA GLY A 350 11.57 17.41 29.33
C GLY A 350 10.25 18.05 29.81
N ARG A 351 10.01 19.28 29.35
CA ARG A 351 8.76 20.00 29.57
C ARG A 351 7.61 19.27 28.87
N GLU A 352 6.43 19.27 29.47
CA GLU A 352 5.22 18.84 28.78
C GLU A 352 4.91 19.84 27.65
N LEU A 353 4.91 19.34 26.41
CA LEU A 353 4.56 20.12 25.23
C LEU A 353 3.06 19.97 24.99
N ASP A 354 2.34 21.08 25.08
CA ASP A 354 0.90 21.11 24.83
C ASP A 354 0.60 20.97 23.33
N LYS A 355 -0.13 19.92 22.97
CA LYS A 355 -0.51 19.63 21.58
C LYS A 355 -1.78 20.34 21.15
N SER A 356 -2.56 20.90 22.09
CA SER A 356 -3.91 21.40 21.82
C SER A 356 -3.92 22.63 20.91
N LYS A 357 -2.93 23.52 21.04
CA LYS A 357 -2.81 24.76 20.25
C LYS A 357 -2.62 24.51 18.75
N ARG A 358 -2.09 23.33 18.37
CA ARG A 358 -1.95 22.92 16.97
C ARG A 358 -3.32 22.73 16.28
N ASP A 359 -4.35 22.31 17.02
CA ASP A 359 -5.66 22.02 16.45
C ASP A 359 -6.33 23.28 15.85
N THR A 360 -5.94 24.47 16.32
CA THR A 360 -6.37 25.76 15.76
C THR A 360 -5.90 25.94 14.31
N PHE A 361 -4.71 25.49 13.93
CA PHE A 361 -4.24 25.55 12.54
C PHE A 361 -4.91 24.50 11.63
N ILE A 362 -5.34 23.37 12.21
CA ILE A 362 -5.90 22.25 11.46
C ILE A 362 -7.39 22.43 11.21
N SER A 363 -8.13 22.82 12.25
CA SER A 363 -9.60 22.86 12.25
C SER A 363 -10.19 24.26 12.49
N GLY A 364 -9.37 25.20 12.96
CA GLY A 364 -9.78 26.60 13.14
C GLY A 364 -9.77 27.41 11.85
N THR A 365 -10.32 28.62 11.96
CA THR A 365 -10.39 29.62 10.90
C THR A 365 -9.25 30.63 11.01
N MET A 366 -9.03 31.44 9.96
CA MET A 366 -8.05 32.52 10.02
C MET A 366 -8.36 33.53 11.14
N ASP A 367 -9.65 33.77 11.45
CA ASP A 367 -10.05 34.67 12.54
C ASP A 367 -9.68 34.14 13.92
N ASP A 368 -9.78 32.82 14.14
CA ASP A 368 -9.34 32.19 15.39
C ASP A 368 -7.83 32.38 15.60
N ILE A 369 -7.04 32.25 14.52
CA ILE A 369 -5.59 32.50 14.53
C ILE A 369 -5.29 33.97 14.87
N ARG A 370 -6.08 34.92 14.34
CA ARG A 370 -5.94 36.35 14.66
C ARG A 370 -6.22 36.62 16.14
N MET A 371 -7.23 35.96 16.72
CA MET A 371 -7.61 36.12 18.13
C MET A 371 -6.57 35.55 19.09
N GLU A 372 -5.99 34.39 18.78
CA GLU A 372 -5.00 33.70 19.62
C GLU A 372 -3.54 33.92 19.18
N PHE A 373 -3.27 34.96 18.38
CA PHE A 373 -1.98 35.16 17.71
C PHE A 373 -0.75 35.03 18.64
N GLN A 374 -0.75 35.69 19.81
CA GLN A 374 0.41 35.68 20.71
C GLN A 374 0.69 34.29 21.29
N ASP A 375 -0.36 33.55 21.63
CA ASP A 375 -0.25 32.18 22.15
C ASP A 375 0.27 31.24 21.07
N LEU A 376 -0.28 31.35 19.85
CA LEU A 376 0.10 30.51 18.71
C LEU A 376 1.54 30.79 18.25
N MET A 377 1.97 32.05 18.24
CA MET A 377 3.38 32.40 17.95
C MET A 377 4.33 31.87 19.00
N THR A 378 3.94 31.93 20.27
CA THR A 378 4.73 31.38 21.37
C THR A 378 4.81 29.86 21.27
N TYR A 379 3.72 29.18 20.87
CA TYR A 379 3.71 27.76 20.57
C TYR A 379 4.72 27.41 19.45
N CYS A 380 4.67 28.11 18.31
CA CYS A 380 5.61 27.89 17.20
C CYS A 380 7.07 28.12 17.64
N ALA A 381 7.31 29.16 18.45
CA ALA A 381 8.63 29.45 18.99
C ALA A 381 9.14 28.38 19.98
N GLN A 382 8.24 27.76 20.74
CA GLN A 382 8.59 26.63 21.61
C GLN A 382 9.00 25.42 20.79
N ASP A 383 8.29 25.09 19.70
CA ASP A 383 8.66 23.99 18.80
C ASP A 383 10.04 24.21 18.14
N VAL A 384 10.35 25.46 17.74
CA VAL A 384 11.69 25.86 17.27
C VAL A 384 12.75 25.68 18.37
N GLY A 385 12.47 26.11 19.60
CA GLY A 385 13.37 25.95 20.75
C GLY A 385 13.66 24.47 21.07
N VAL A 386 12.62 23.66 21.14
CA VAL A 386 12.71 22.20 21.37
C VAL A 386 13.51 21.53 20.25
N THR A 387 13.25 21.91 18.99
CA THR A 387 13.96 21.38 17.84
C THR A 387 15.46 21.68 17.90
N HIS A 388 15.84 22.87 18.38
CA HIS A 388 17.24 23.23 18.62
C HIS A 388 17.88 22.30 19.66
N GLU A 389 17.28 22.16 20.84
CA GLU A 389 17.80 21.32 21.92
C GLU A 389 17.99 19.86 21.47
N VAL A 390 17.00 19.31 20.76
CA VAL A 390 17.09 17.98 20.14
C VAL A 390 18.25 17.91 19.14
N PHE A 391 18.40 18.93 18.30
CA PHE A 391 19.45 19.00 17.30
C PHE A 391 20.86 19.01 17.92
N GLN A 392 21.07 19.72 19.04
CA GLN A 392 22.36 19.78 19.74
C GLN A 392 22.86 18.38 20.13
N VAL A 393 21.96 17.51 20.60
CA VAL A 393 22.29 16.13 20.99
C VAL A 393 22.41 15.22 19.76
N LEU A 394 21.45 15.32 18.83
CA LEU A 394 21.36 14.43 17.67
C LEU A 394 22.54 14.56 16.71
N LEU A 395 23.01 15.78 16.45
CA LEU A 395 24.06 16.01 15.45
C LEU A 395 25.36 15.27 15.80
N ASN A 396 25.74 15.30 17.08
CA ASN A 396 26.94 14.63 17.56
C ASN A 396 26.81 13.10 17.46
N LYS A 397 25.69 12.54 17.94
CA LYS A 397 25.40 11.10 17.83
C LYS A 397 25.36 10.63 16.37
N PHE A 398 24.84 11.47 15.47
CA PHE A 398 24.82 11.18 14.05
C PHE A 398 26.24 11.06 13.47
N PHE A 399 27.13 12.02 13.76
CA PHE A 399 28.51 11.97 13.27
C PHE A 399 29.35 10.85 13.90
N GLU A 400 29.09 10.49 15.15
CA GLU A 400 29.70 9.32 15.79
C GLU A 400 29.31 8.02 15.07
N ARG A 401 28.02 7.86 14.74
CA ARG A 401 27.51 6.68 14.06
C ARG A 401 27.86 6.64 12.58
N PHE A 402 27.95 7.82 11.93
CA PHE A 402 28.22 7.96 10.49
C PHE A 402 29.38 8.93 10.25
N PRO A 403 30.63 8.50 10.49
CA PRO A 403 31.80 9.36 10.35
C PRO A 403 32.13 9.72 8.89
N HIS A 404 31.61 8.94 7.93
CA HIS A 404 31.86 9.15 6.51
C HIS A 404 31.07 10.36 5.98
N PRO A 405 31.73 11.35 5.33
CA PRO A 405 31.07 12.60 4.93
C PRO A 405 29.99 12.43 3.85
N VAL A 406 30.07 11.37 3.04
CA VAL A 406 29.08 11.09 1.98
C VAL A 406 27.66 11.00 2.52
N THR A 407 27.43 10.38 3.68
CA THR A 407 26.08 10.25 4.24
C THR A 407 25.46 11.62 4.48
N PHE A 408 26.19 12.51 5.15
CA PHE A 408 25.74 13.88 5.41
C PHE A 408 25.53 14.68 4.13
N SER A 409 26.49 14.63 3.20
CA SER A 409 26.40 15.32 1.90
C SER A 409 25.20 14.84 1.08
N ALA A 410 24.96 13.52 1.05
CA ALA A 410 23.84 12.94 0.32
C ALA A 410 22.50 13.35 0.90
N MET A 411 22.36 13.39 2.23
CA MET A 411 21.13 13.85 2.89
C MET A 411 20.80 15.31 2.51
N LEU A 412 21.80 16.20 2.48
CA LEU A 412 21.58 17.59 2.07
C LEU A 412 21.07 17.71 0.63
N GLU A 413 21.62 16.93 -0.31
CA GLU A 413 21.21 16.96 -1.72
C GLU A 413 19.87 16.24 -1.96
N MET A 414 19.60 15.12 -1.26
CA MET A 414 18.31 14.44 -1.32
C MET A 414 17.15 15.32 -0.84
N GLY A 415 17.41 16.24 0.10
CA GLY A 415 16.42 17.23 0.54
C GLY A 415 16.08 18.29 -0.50
N GLN A 416 16.83 18.38 -1.62
CA GLN A 416 16.66 19.39 -2.66
C GLN A 416 15.81 18.92 -3.86
N CYS A 417 15.01 17.87 -3.70
CA CYS A 417 14.13 17.38 -4.76
C CYS A 417 13.24 18.49 -5.34
N TYR A 418 13.10 18.48 -6.66
CA TYR A 418 12.42 19.49 -7.46
C TYR A 418 11.74 18.84 -8.66
N LEU A 419 10.45 19.09 -8.87
CA LEU A 419 9.68 18.53 -9.98
C LEU A 419 9.05 19.67 -10.78
N PRO A 420 9.59 20.04 -11.96
CA PRO A 420 8.96 21.02 -12.82
C PRO A 420 7.67 20.46 -13.42
N VAL A 421 6.65 21.31 -13.47
CA VAL A 421 5.35 21.02 -14.05
C VAL A 421 4.93 22.18 -14.95
N ASN A 422 3.94 21.94 -15.81
CA ASN A 422 3.37 22.96 -16.68
C ASN A 422 1.84 22.82 -16.75
N GLN A 423 1.20 23.47 -17.71
CA GLN A 423 -0.25 23.43 -17.91
C GLN A 423 -0.84 22.02 -18.00
N ASN A 424 -0.03 21.03 -18.38
CA ASN A 424 -0.49 19.63 -18.46
C ASN A 424 -0.83 19.07 -17.08
N TRP A 425 -0.30 19.61 -15.99
CA TRP A 425 -0.64 19.16 -14.64
C TRP A 425 -2.11 19.42 -14.31
N GLU A 426 -2.58 20.67 -14.46
CA GLU A 426 -3.99 21.02 -14.18
C GLU A 426 -4.93 20.27 -15.13
N ARG A 427 -4.57 20.18 -16.41
CA ARG A 427 -5.30 19.40 -17.42
C ARG A 427 -5.42 17.93 -17.00
N TYR A 428 -4.32 17.32 -16.57
CA TYR A 428 -4.30 15.93 -16.12
C TYR A 428 -5.19 15.72 -14.89
N LEU A 429 -5.15 16.62 -13.90
CA LEU A 429 -6.02 16.52 -12.73
C LEU A 429 -7.49 16.58 -13.13
N GLN A 430 -7.85 17.52 -13.99
CA GLN A 430 -9.22 17.68 -14.47
C GLN A 430 -9.66 16.47 -15.29
N GLU A 431 -8.91 16.08 -16.33
CA GLU A 431 -9.26 14.96 -17.21
C GLU A 431 -9.31 13.63 -16.45
N ALA A 432 -8.38 13.37 -15.53
CA ALA A 432 -8.38 12.16 -14.73
C ALA A 432 -9.55 12.12 -13.74
N GLN A 433 -9.88 13.25 -13.10
CA GLN A 433 -11.01 13.35 -12.18
C GLN A 433 -12.35 13.24 -12.93
N GLU A 434 -12.51 13.93 -14.05
CA GLU A 434 -13.71 13.85 -14.89
C GLU A 434 -13.91 12.43 -15.45
N THR A 435 -12.85 11.81 -15.96
CA THR A 435 -12.91 10.41 -16.44
C THR A 435 -13.29 9.46 -15.30
N TYR A 436 -12.73 9.65 -14.11
CA TYR A 436 -13.07 8.88 -12.93
C TYR A 436 -14.55 9.04 -12.55
N GLU A 437 -15.06 10.27 -12.51
CA GLU A 437 -16.46 10.57 -12.18
C GLU A 437 -17.43 10.00 -13.22
N ASN A 438 -17.11 10.15 -14.51
CA ASN A 438 -17.90 9.58 -15.60
C ASN A 438 -17.98 8.05 -15.50
N LEU A 439 -16.84 7.38 -15.30
CA LEU A 439 -16.79 5.93 -15.12
C LEU A 439 -17.51 5.50 -13.83
N GLN A 440 -17.37 6.24 -12.73
CA GLN A 440 -18.05 5.95 -11.48
C GLN A 440 -19.58 6.09 -11.64
N ASN A 441 -20.04 7.10 -12.37
CA ASN A 441 -21.45 7.32 -12.68
C ASN A 441 -22.00 6.22 -13.60
N GLU A 442 -21.24 5.83 -14.63
CA GLU A 442 -21.61 4.71 -15.51
C GLU A 442 -21.71 3.40 -14.72
N MET A 443 -20.71 3.08 -13.89
CA MET A 443 -20.73 1.92 -13.00
C MET A 443 -21.96 1.96 -12.08
N LYS A 444 -22.30 3.13 -11.53
CA LYS A 444 -23.47 3.32 -10.67
C LYS A 444 -24.77 3.04 -11.41
N ILE A 445 -24.92 3.52 -12.65
CA ILE A 445 -26.10 3.27 -13.49
C ILE A 445 -26.24 1.78 -13.80
N LEU A 446 -25.15 1.11 -14.20
CA LEU A 446 -25.16 -0.33 -14.47
C LEU A 446 -25.52 -1.13 -13.21
N LEU A 447 -25.01 -0.74 -12.05
CA LEU A 447 -25.37 -1.35 -10.78
C LEU A 447 -26.84 -1.14 -10.41
N MET A 448 -27.39 0.05 -10.69
CA MET A 448 -28.82 0.33 -10.49
C MET A 448 -29.68 -0.56 -11.40
N GLN A 449 -29.31 -0.70 -12.68
CA GLN A 449 -29.99 -1.59 -13.62
C GLN A 449 -29.98 -3.05 -13.13
N LEU A 450 -28.82 -3.56 -12.69
CA LEU A 450 -28.73 -4.89 -12.10
C LEU A 450 -29.61 -5.03 -10.85
N ALA A 451 -29.64 -4.02 -9.97
CA ALA A 451 -30.52 -4.04 -8.79
C ALA A 451 -32.01 -4.09 -9.19
N ASP A 452 -32.41 -3.30 -10.19
CA ASP A 452 -33.79 -3.26 -10.70
C ASP A 452 -34.19 -4.60 -11.32
N GLU A 453 -33.34 -5.20 -12.16
CA GLU A 453 -33.54 -6.52 -12.77
C GLU A 453 -33.66 -7.63 -11.74
N ASN A 454 -32.72 -7.66 -10.78
CA ASN A 454 -32.77 -8.66 -9.71
C ASN A 454 -34.02 -8.46 -8.83
N CYS A 455 -34.48 -7.22 -8.60
CA CYS A 455 -35.71 -6.96 -7.84
C CYS A 455 -36.95 -7.62 -8.46
N GLN A 456 -37.00 -7.82 -9.78
CA GLN A 456 -38.11 -8.49 -10.45
C GLN A 456 -38.25 -9.96 -10.03
N TYR A 457 -37.19 -10.59 -9.49
CA TYR A 457 -37.23 -11.98 -9.01
C TYR A 457 -38.14 -12.17 -7.79
N LEU A 458 -38.63 -11.09 -7.18
CA LEU A 458 -39.71 -11.14 -6.19
C LEU A 458 -40.99 -11.75 -6.80
N HIS A 459 -41.27 -11.47 -8.07
CA HIS A 459 -42.40 -12.04 -8.79
C HIS A 459 -42.18 -13.55 -8.96
N ASN A 460 -43.20 -14.35 -8.65
CA ASN A 460 -43.16 -15.82 -8.69
C ASN A 460 -42.13 -16.48 -7.74
N ASN A 461 -41.56 -15.73 -6.78
CA ASN A 461 -40.55 -16.22 -5.83
C ASN A 461 -39.29 -16.83 -6.49
N LEU A 462 -38.92 -16.38 -7.70
CA LEU A 462 -37.76 -16.89 -8.45
C LEU A 462 -36.44 -16.73 -7.68
N TYR A 463 -36.35 -15.71 -6.82
CA TYR A 463 -35.17 -15.48 -5.98
C TYR A 463 -34.83 -16.66 -5.06
N LYS A 464 -35.80 -17.51 -4.70
CA LYS A 464 -35.57 -18.65 -3.80
C LYS A 464 -34.81 -19.79 -4.46
N ASP A 465 -34.75 -19.79 -5.78
CA ASP A 465 -34.08 -20.83 -6.58
C ASP A 465 -32.73 -20.32 -7.14
N ASP A 466 -32.34 -19.09 -6.77
CA ASP A 466 -31.14 -18.40 -7.21
C ASP A 466 -30.05 -18.40 -6.12
N PRO A 467 -28.87 -19.03 -6.34
CA PRO A 467 -27.82 -19.19 -5.33
C PRO A 467 -27.19 -17.91 -4.78
N TRP A 468 -27.35 -16.76 -5.45
CA TRP A 468 -26.81 -15.48 -4.98
C TRP A 468 -27.83 -14.63 -4.24
N LEU A 469 -29.12 -14.80 -4.56
CA LEU A 469 -30.21 -13.94 -4.10
C LEU A 469 -31.05 -14.53 -2.96
N TRP A 470 -31.06 -15.85 -2.79
CA TRP A 470 -31.97 -16.55 -1.86
C TRP A 470 -31.84 -16.14 -0.39
N ASP A 471 -30.67 -15.68 0.03
CA ASP A 471 -30.36 -15.27 1.41
C ASP A 471 -30.50 -13.76 1.66
N LEU A 472 -30.89 -12.98 0.64
CA LEU A 472 -31.19 -11.56 0.82
C LEU A 472 -32.52 -11.36 1.57
N ASP A 473 -32.70 -10.20 2.21
CA ASP A 473 -33.95 -9.88 2.93
C ASP A 473 -35.04 -9.40 1.94
N TRP A 474 -35.83 -10.36 1.46
CA TRP A 474 -36.97 -10.14 0.56
C TRP A 474 -38.26 -9.71 1.26
N SER A 475 -38.22 -9.32 2.55
CA SER A 475 -39.42 -8.86 3.26
C SER A 475 -39.99 -7.56 2.69
N VAL A 476 -41.31 -7.57 2.46
CA VAL A 476 -42.07 -6.45 1.91
C VAL A 476 -42.92 -5.81 3.01
N GLU A 477 -42.95 -4.48 3.07
CA GLU A 477 -43.88 -3.77 3.93
C GLU A 477 -45.26 -3.65 3.27
N ASN A 478 -46.31 -3.92 4.03
CA ASN A 478 -47.69 -3.67 3.62
C ASN A 478 -48.07 -2.19 3.80
N PHE A 479 -48.92 -1.69 2.91
CA PHE A 479 -49.51 -0.35 3.04
C PHE A 479 -50.29 -0.20 4.34
N ARG A 480 -50.00 0.85 5.12
CA ARG A 480 -50.73 1.19 6.35
C ARG A 480 -51.68 2.36 6.10
N LEU A 481 -52.93 2.05 5.76
CA LEU A 481 -54.02 3.02 5.60
C LEU A 481 -54.56 3.52 6.95
N LYS A 482 -55.32 4.64 6.98
CA LYS A 482 -55.94 5.16 8.20
C LYS A 482 -57.03 4.20 8.72
N LYS A 483 -57.03 3.98 10.05
CA LYS A 483 -57.72 2.90 10.78
C LYS A 483 -59.26 2.85 10.67
N SER A 484 -59.94 3.86 10.10
CA SER A 484 -61.41 3.91 10.04
C SER A 484 -62.05 2.96 9.02
N TYR A 485 -61.24 2.30 8.18
CA TYR A 485 -61.72 1.38 7.14
C TYR A 485 -61.84 -0.08 7.62
N TYR A 486 -60.90 -0.55 8.45
CA TYR A 486 -60.95 -1.94 8.95
C TYR A 486 -62.19 -2.18 9.83
N ASP A 487 -62.58 -1.23 10.67
CA ASP A 487 -63.80 -1.34 11.50
C ASP A 487 -65.12 -1.35 10.69
N LYS A 488 -65.09 -0.92 9.41
CA LYS A 488 -66.26 -0.97 8.51
C LYS A 488 -66.31 -2.26 7.69
N LEU A 489 -65.16 -2.80 7.26
CA LEU A 489 -65.11 -4.08 6.56
C LEU A 489 -65.39 -5.27 7.49
N ASP A 490 -64.91 -5.19 8.73
CA ASP A 490 -65.11 -6.25 9.72
C ASP A 490 -66.58 -6.34 10.17
N ARG A 491 -67.29 -5.20 10.18
CA ARG A 491 -68.74 -5.13 10.44
C ARG A 491 -69.63 -5.59 9.29
N SER A 492 -69.14 -5.57 8.05
CA SER A 492 -69.87 -6.13 6.90
C SER A 492 -69.60 -7.63 6.70
N ALA A 493 -68.42 -8.13 7.09
CA ALA A 493 -68.08 -9.55 7.01
C ALA A 493 -68.73 -10.38 8.15
N SER A 494 -68.88 -9.80 9.34
CA SER A 494 -69.51 -10.48 10.50
C SER A 494 -71.05 -10.51 10.47
N ALA A 495 -71.69 -10.04 9.39
CA ALA A 495 -73.14 -10.11 9.18
C ALA A 495 -73.59 -11.18 8.15
N GLU A 496 -72.65 -11.84 7.44
CA GLU A 496 -72.96 -12.85 6.41
C GLU A 496 -72.58 -14.30 6.80
N GLU A 497 -71.93 -14.52 7.95
CA GLU A 497 -71.67 -15.87 8.49
C GLU A 497 -72.21 -15.98 9.93
N MET A 498 -73.55 -16.00 10.06
CA MET A 498 -74.22 -16.73 11.15
C MET A 498 -74.87 -17.98 10.58
N GLY A 499 -74.19 -19.11 10.78
CA GLY A 499 -74.70 -20.46 10.60
C GLY A 499 -73.83 -21.40 11.47
N GLU A 500 -74.23 -21.53 12.74
CA GLU A 500 -73.97 -22.63 13.68
C GLU A 500 -72.51 -23.11 13.88
N GLU A 501 -71.92 -22.77 15.03
CA GLU A 501 -71.82 -23.66 16.21
C GLU A 501 -71.15 -22.90 17.37
N GLU A 502 -71.89 -22.77 18.47
CA GLU A 502 -71.40 -22.24 19.75
C GLU A 502 -70.55 -23.30 20.47
N THR A 503 -69.35 -22.92 20.91
CA THR A 503 -68.82 -23.45 22.18
C THR A 503 -68.22 -22.30 22.99
N GLU A 504 -68.80 -22.10 24.16
CA GLU A 504 -68.30 -21.24 25.23
C GLU A 504 -66.87 -21.66 25.62
N ASP A 505 -65.92 -20.73 25.58
CA ASP A 505 -65.24 -20.36 26.82
C ASP A 505 -64.30 -19.15 26.68
N THR A 506 -64.19 -18.39 27.76
CA THR A 506 -63.17 -17.36 28.07
C THR A 506 -63.29 -15.97 27.43
N LYS A 507 -64.33 -15.23 27.84
CA LYS A 507 -64.18 -13.81 28.19
C LYS A 507 -63.72 -13.71 29.65
N GLU A 508 -62.47 -13.33 29.88
CA GLU A 508 -62.10 -12.47 31.01
C GLU A 508 -60.59 -12.22 31.01
N LYS A 509 -60.16 -11.04 30.58
CA LYS A 509 -59.38 -10.12 31.42
C LYS A 509 -58.99 -8.86 30.64
N ARG A 510 -59.72 -7.80 31.04
CA ARG A 510 -59.12 -6.61 31.62
C ARG A 510 -58.47 -5.64 30.65
N ALA A 511 -59.35 -4.81 30.09
CA ALA A 511 -59.12 -3.38 30.01
C ALA A 511 -58.48 -2.87 31.31
N LYS A 512 -57.37 -2.15 31.19
CA LYS A 512 -56.95 -1.15 32.17
C LYS A 512 -56.05 -0.11 31.50
N THR A 513 -56.36 1.14 31.84
CA THR A 513 -55.53 2.36 31.78
C THR A 513 -55.39 3.07 30.43
N LYS A 514 -56.37 3.98 30.19
CA LYS A 514 -56.18 5.45 30.03
C LYS A 514 -54.78 5.95 30.46
N GLU A 515 -54.13 6.95 29.84
CA GLU A 515 -54.51 8.38 29.88
C GLU A 515 -53.41 9.26 29.20
N ILE A 516 -53.82 10.48 28.75
CA ILE A 516 -53.02 11.74 28.60
C ILE A 516 -52.05 11.80 27.38
N SER A 517 -51.90 12.87 26.58
CA SER A 517 -52.24 14.32 26.64
C SER A 517 -52.44 14.91 25.22
N LYS A 518 -53.25 15.96 25.16
CA LYS A 518 -53.29 17.00 24.11
C LYS A 518 -52.25 18.09 24.41
N GLU A 519 -51.81 18.81 23.38
CA GLU A 519 -51.47 20.25 23.31
C GLU A 519 -51.01 20.50 21.85
N GLU A 520 -51.61 21.34 21.00
CA GLU A 520 -51.99 22.78 21.01
C GLU A 520 -51.02 23.66 20.20
N THR A 521 -51.59 24.40 19.24
CA THR A 521 -51.17 25.69 18.65
C THR A 521 -52.32 26.08 17.71
N VAL A 522 -53.26 26.97 18.08
CA VAL A 522 -53.22 28.45 18.05
C VAL A 522 -52.72 28.96 16.68
N GLY A 523 -53.41 29.78 15.91
CA GLY A 523 -54.68 30.52 16.02
C GLY A 523 -54.75 31.46 14.80
N GLU A 524 -55.93 32.03 14.53
CA GLU A 524 -56.20 33.45 14.20
C GLU A 524 -57.45 33.63 13.33
N ASP A 525 -58.32 34.48 13.87
CA ASP A 525 -59.65 34.86 13.41
C ASP A 525 -59.64 35.68 12.12
N LYS A 526 -60.71 35.55 11.31
CA LYS A 526 -61.28 36.69 10.59
C LYS A 526 -62.80 36.66 10.62
N GLN A 527 -63.32 37.84 10.94
CA GLN A 527 -64.71 38.21 11.17
C GLN A 527 -65.64 37.90 9.99
N GLU A 528 -66.85 37.50 10.36
CA GLU A 528 -68.03 37.32 9.52
C GLU A 528 -68.55 38.69 9.02
N MET A 529 -68.86 38.77 7.73
CA MET A 529 -69.90 39.66 7.21
C MET A 529 -70.90 38.76 6.48
N GLU A 530 -72.15 38.79 6.93
CA GLU A 530 -73.28 38.13 6.30
C GLU A 530 -73.67 38.87 5.02
N GLU A 531 -73.56 38.20 3.88
CA GLU A 531 -74.33 38.53 2.68
C GLU A 531 -75.02 37.23 2.21
N ASP A 532 -76.35 37.26 2.15
CA ASP A 532 -77.21 36.22 1.61
C ASP A 532 -76.93 36.01 0.11
N GLU A 533 -75.91 35.20 -0.22
CA GLU A 533 -75.63 34.79 -1.59
C GLU A 533 -76.41 33.52 -1.98
N VAL A 534 -77.19 33.66 -3.05
CA VAL A 534 -77.97 32.60 -3.68
C VAL A 534 -76.99 31.57 -4.27
N GLU A 535 -76.79 30.49 -3.52
CA GLU A 535 -75.87 29.39 -3.82
C GLU A 535 -76.00 28.89 -5.27
N THR A 536 -75.00 29.20 -6.09
CA THR A 536 -74.98 28.90 -7.52
C THR A 536 -74.73 27.41 -7.79
N ASP A 537 -75.19 26.88 -8.92
CA ASP A 537 -74.96 25.47 -9.29
C ASP A 537 -73.46 25.12 -9.42
N GLU A 538 -72.61 26.11 -9.70
CA GLU A 538 -71.15 25.97 -9.73
C GLU A 538 -70.57 25.79 -8.32
N GLU A 539 -71.07 26.53 -7.32
CA GLU A 539 -70.66 26.35 -5.91
C GLU A 539 -71.09 24.99 -5.38
N LYS A 540 -72.32 24.55 -5.68
CA LYS A 540 -72.77 23.18 -5.36
C LYS A 540 -71.92 22.11 -6.04
N ARG A 541 -71.45 22.37 -7.27
CA ARG A 541 -70.54 21.46 -7.98
C ARG A 541 -69.15 21.45 -7.33
N LEU A 542 -68.65 22.60 -6.91
CA LEU A 542 -67.37 22.74 -6.22
C LEU A 542 -67.42 22.08 -4.84
N GLU A 543 -68.52 22.24 -4.10
CA GLU A 543 -68.76 21.60 -2.81
C GLU A 543 -68.86 20.08 -2.97
N ARG A 544 -69.55 19.58 -4.00
CA ARG A 544 -69.56 18.14 -4.34
C ARG A 544 -68.17 17.62 -4.73
N VAL A 545 -67.35 18.42 -5.40
CA VAL A 545 -65.97 18.04 -5.76
C VAL A 545 -65.07 18.07 -4.52
N LYS A 546 -65.23 19.05 -3.63
CA LYS A 546 -64.56 19.10 -2.32
C LYS A 546 -64.98 17.94 -1.43
N GLU A 547 -66.26 17.54 -1.42
CA GLU A 547 -66.74 16.34 -0.73
C GLU A 547 -66.17 15.06 -1.34
N LYS A 548 -66.08 14.96 -2.67
CA LYS A 548 -65.40 13.83 -3.34
C LYS A 548 -63.89 13.81 -3.04
N LEU A 549 -63.25 14.97 -2.95
CA LEU A 549 -61.84 15.13 -2.59
C LEU A 549 -61.60 14.82 -1.11
N SER A 550 -62.48 15.25 -0.22
CA SER A 550 -62.40 14.98 1.22
C SER A 550 -62.72 13.51 1.53
N ALA A 551 -63.65 12.90 0.79
CA ALA A 551 -63.86 11.47 0.79
C ALA A 551 -62.60 10.72 0.31
N THR A 552 -61.88 11.25 -0.69
CA THR A 552 -60.62 10.66 -1.16
C THR A 552 -59.44 10.86 -0.21
N LEU A 553 -59.45 11.86 0.69
CA LEU A 553 -58.45 12.04 1.76
C LEU A 553 -58.40 10.85 2.73
N ALA A 554 -59.49 10.10 2.89
CA ALA A 554 -59.53 8.88 3.70
C ALA A 554 -58.70 7.73 3.10
N TYR A 555 -58.44 7.77 1.79
CA TYR A 555 -57.65 6.78 1.06
C TYR A 555 -56.15 7.14 0.99
N LEU A 556 -55.76 8.32 1.50
CA LEU A 556 -54.35 8.70 1.56
C LEU A 556 -53.62 8.03 2.75
N PRO A 557 -52.37 7.56 2.56
CA PRO A 557 -51.56 6.99 3.63
C PRO A 557 -51.38 7.95 4.82
N LYS A 558 -51.39 7.42 6.06
CA LYS A 558 -51.24 8.24 7.29
C LYS A 558 -49.84 8.89 7.41
N ARG A 559 -48.83 8.27 6.81
CA ARG A 559 -47.45 8.75 6.64
C ARG A 559 -46.95 8.25 5.28
N SER A 560 -46.15 9.02 4.56
CA SER A 560 -45.47 8.53 3.35
C SER A 560 -44.51 7.40 3.73
N GLN A 561 -44.89 6.16 3.43
CA GLN A 561 -44.06 4.99 3.67
C GLN A 561 -43.04 4.85 2.52
N HIS A 562 -41.77 4.61 2.87
CA HIS A 562 -40.67 4.55 1.91
C HIS A 562 -40.72 3.26 1.07
N MET A 563 -40.94 3.40 -0.24
CA MET A 563 -40.84 2.31 -1.24
C MET A 563 -41.66 1.05 -0.88
N VAL A 564 -42.94 1.22 -0.50
CA VAL A 564 -43.84 0.10 -0.16
C VAL A 564 -44.00 -0.86 -1.34
N GLY A 565 -44.04 -2.17 -1.09
CA GLY A 565 -44.10 -3.20 -2.15
C GLY A 565 -42.73 -3.72 -2.61
N TYR A 566 -41.63 -3.05 -2.28
CA TYR A 566 -40.27 -3.48 -2.64
C TYR A 566 -39.59 -4.27 -1.49
N PRO A 567 -38.67 -5.19 -1.80
CA PRO A 567 -37.97 -5.98 -0.78
C PRO A 567 -37.03 -5.08 0.04
N ARG A 568 -36.81 -5.42 1.31
CA ARG A 568 -36.02 -4.60 2.25
C ARG A 568 -34.62 -4.27 1.73
N TRP A 569 -33.89 -5.26 1.20
CA TRP A 569 -32.54 -5.03 0.68
C TRP A 569 -32.51 -3.95 -0.40
N TYR A 570 -33.54 -3.87 -1.26
CA TYR A 570 -33.65 -2.88 -2.33
C TYR A 570 -34.07 -1.51 -1.79
N ARG A 571 -34.98 -1.48 -0.81
CA ARG A 571 -35.40 -0.25 -0.12
C ARG A 571 -34.26 0.46 0.59
N GLU A 572 -33.32 -0.30 1.16
CA GLU A 572 -32.09 0.21 1.80
C GLU A 572 -31.15 0.89 0.79
N LEU A 573 -31.19 0.48 -0.49
CA LEU A 573 -30.42 1.11 -1.57
C LEU A 573 -31.08 2.38 -2.12
N CYS A 574 -32.34 2.65 -1.79
CA CYS A 574 -33.05 3.83 -2.28
C CYS A 574 -32.98 4.99 -1.28
N PRO A 575 -32.64 6.22 -1.71
CA PRO A 575 -32.63 7.39 -0.83
C PRO A 575 -34.05 7.73 -0.38
N ARG A 576 -34.21 8.22 0.86
CA ARG A 576 -35.53 8.66 1.35
C ARG A 576 -35.96 9.95 0.65
N GLN A 577 -37.26 10.09 0.37
CA GLN A 577 -37.84 11.25 -0.32
C GLN A 577 -37.56 12.61 0.33
N ASN A 578 -37.21 12.64 1.63
CA ASN A 578 -36.91 13.87 2.36
C ASN A 578 -35.44 14.33 2.20
N ASN A 579 -34.62 13.63 1.42
CA ASN A 579 -33.22 13.97 1.19
C ASN A 579 -33.09 14.95 0.01
N SER A 580 -32.24 15.97 0.12
CA SER A 580 -31.98 16.96 -0.95
C SER A 580 -31.42 16.33 -2.23
N ASP A 581 -30.73 15.20 -2.09
CA ASP A 581 -30.09 14.45 -3.19
C ASP A 581 -30.96 13.26 -3.65
N PHE A 582 -32.29 13.37 -3.56
CA PHE A 582 -33.19 12.28 -3.94
C PHE A 582 -33.15 12.02 -5.45
N ILE A 583 -32.63 10.85 -5.81
CA ILE A 583 -32.70 10.28 -7.16
C ILE A 583 -33.61 9.05 -7.09
N PRO A 584 -34.63 8.94 -7.97
CA PRO A 584 -35.48 7.75 -8.02
C PRO A 584 -34.67 6.47 -8.31
N GLY A 585 -34.94 5.40 -7.55
CA GLY A 585 -34.30 4.09 -7.71
C GLY A 585 -33.19 3.80 -6.69
N PRO A 586 -32.44 2.69 -6.84
CA PRO A 586 -31.44 2.22 -5.87
C PRO A 586 -30.12 3.01 -5.93
N SER A 587 -30.18 4.34 -5.84
CA SER A 587 -29.03 5.23 -6.05
C SER A 587 -27.95 5.19 -4.96
N ASN A 588 -28.16 4.51 -3.84
CA ASN A 588 -27.14 4.30 -2.81
C ASN A 588 -26.26 3.06 -3.07
N ILE A 589 -26.49 2.35 -4.19
CA ILE A 589 -25.65 1.22 -4.59
C ILE A 589 -24.23 1.69 -4.96
N SER A 590 -23.23 0.90 -4.57
CA SER A 590 -21.82 1.14 -4.87
C SER A 590 -21.04 -0.18 -4.93
N SER A 591 -19.82 -0.15 -5.45
CA SER A 591 -18.91 -1.31 -5.43
C SER A 591 -18.49 -1.73 -4.00
N GLN A 592 -18.80 -0.93 -2.97
CA GLN A 592 -18.49 -1.23 -1.56
C GLN A 592 -19.68 -1.85 -0.82
N THR A 593 -20.89 -1.73 -1.39
CA THR A 593 -22.10 -2.26 -0.77
C THR A 593 -22.07 -3.79 -0.77
N ARG A 594 -22.40 -4.42 0.37
CA ARG A 594 -22.31 -5.88 0.56
C ARG A 594 -23.18 -6.68 -0.43
N VAL A 595 -24.28 -6.09 -0.89
CA VAL A 595 -25.21 -6.74 -1.83
C VAL A 595 -24.64 -6.78 -3.26
N THR A 596 -23.71 -5.88 -3.61
CA THR A 596 -23.19 -5.72 -4.97
C THR A 596 -22.55 -6.98 -5.55
N PRO A 597 -21.64 -7.71 -4.86
CA PRO A 597 -21.08 -8.95 -5.40
C PRO A 597 -22.13 -10.04 -5.69
N LYS A 598 -23.26 -10.03 -4.96
CA LYS A 598 -24.38 -10.97 -5.18
C LYS A 598 -25.21 -10.58 -6.41
N LEU A 599 -25.53 -9.30 -6.57
CA LEU A 599 -26.27 -8.79 -7.75
C LEU A 599 -25.49 -9.02 -9.04
N MET A 600 -24.16 -8.91 -8.96
CA MET A 600 -23.25 -9.22 -10.06
C MET A 600 -23.01 -10.72 -10.25
N ARG A 601 -23.62 -11.61 -9.46
CA ARG A 601 -23.43 -13.07 -9.52
C ARG A 601 -21.95 -13.46 -9.57
N MET A 602 -21.15 -12.85 -8.69
CA MET A 602 -19.70 -13.07 -8.69
C MET A 602 -19.36 -14.51 -8.32
N THR A 603 -18.32 -15.05 -8.95
CA THR A 603 -17.82 -16.41 -8.75
C THR A 603 -16.35 -16.41 -8.40
N TRP A 604 -15.94 -17.43 -7.65
CA TRP A 604 -14.55 -17.78 -7.39
C TRP A 604 -14.27 -19.16 -7.97
N GLU A 605 -13.41 -19.25 -8.98
CA GLU A 605 -13.16 -20.48 -9.76
C GLU A 605 -14.44 -21.13 -10.31
N GLY A 606 -15.42 -20.30 -10.72
CA GLY A 606 -16.73 -20.76 -11.19
C GLY A 606 -17.73 -21.13 -10.08
N TYR A 607 -17.34 -21.06 -8.80
CA TYR A 607 -18.24 -21.30 -7.66
C TYR A 607 -18.88 -20.01 -7.14
N PRO A 608 -20.17 -20.00 -6.76
CA PRO A 608 -20.87 -18.80 -6.32
C PRO A 608 -20.29 -18.21 -5.03
N LEU A 609 -20.05 -16.89 -5.01
CA LEU A 609 -19.66 -16.18 -3.79
C LEU A 609 -20.81 -16.08 -2.80
N HIS A 610 -20.49 -16.27 -1.53
CA HIS A 610 -21.43 -16.19 -0.42
C HIS A 610 -20.82 -15.46 0.78
N PHE A 611 -21.64 -14.73 1.53
CA PHE A 611 -21.21 -13.96 2.69
C PHE A 611 -21.85 -14.52 3.96
N THR A 612 -21.05 -14.77 4.98
CA THR A 612 -21.53 -15.14 6.32
C THR A 612 -21.11 -14.12 7.36
N SER A 613 -21.95 -13.88 8.37
CA SER A 613 -21.65 -12.93 9.46
C SER A 613 -20.42 -13.34 10.28
N LYS A 614 -20.21 -14.65 10.46
CA LYS A 614 -19.12 -15.23 11.26
C LYS A 614 -17.79 -15.32 10.49
N HIS A 615 -17.83 -15.74 9.22
CA HIS A 615 -16.60 -16.05 8.45
C HIS A 615 -16.30 -15.06 7.32
N GLY A 616 -17.18 -14.09 7.05
CA GLY A 616 -17.02 -13.10 5.98
C GLY A 616 -17.32 -13.69 4.60
N TRP A 617 -16.68 -13.15 3.56
CA TRP A 617 -16.81 -13.63 2.18
C TRP A 617 -16.09 -14.97 1.94
N GLY A 618 -16.76 -15.85 1.21
CA GLY A 618 -16.27 -17.15 0.73
C GLY A 618 -17.03 -17.59 -0.52
N TYR A 619 -16.88 -18.85 -0.91
CA TYR A 619 -17.59 -19.47 -2.03
C TYR A 619 -18.14 -20.84 -1.65
N LEU A 620 -19.23 -21.24 -2.32
CA LEU A 620 -19.95 -22.49 -2.04
C LEU A 620 -19.58 -23.57 -3.05
N VAL A 621 -19.16 -24.74 -2.55
CA VAL A 621 -18.78 -25.90 -3.37
C VAL A 621 -19.70 -27.07 -3.02
N PRO A 622 -20.28 -27.81 -3.98
CA PRO A 622 -21.16 -28.95 -3.68
C PRO A 622 -20.41 -30.06 -2.91
N LYS A 623 -21.09 -30.74 -1.99
CA LYS A 623 -20.59 -31.95 -1.33
C LYS A 623 -20.61 -33.09 -2.36
N ASP A 624 -19.48 -33.80 -2.55
CA ASP A 624 -19.43 -34.97 -3.43
C ASP A 624 -20.29 -36.10 -2.82
N GLU A 625 -21.26 -36.64 -3.57
CA GLU A 625 -22.18 -37.72 -3.12
C GLU A 625 -21.48 -39.09 -2.85
N ARG A 626 -20.15 -39.13 -2.86
CA ARG A 626 -19.34 -40.36 -2.72
C ARG A 626 -18.71 -40.56 -1.34
N GLU A 627 -18.99 -39.72 -0.36
CA GLU A 627 -18.61 -40.01 1.02
C GLU A 627 -19.81 -40.61 1.76
N PRO A 628 -19.74 -41.88 2.21
CA PRO A 628 -20.83 -42.49 2.95
C PRO A 628 -20.99 -41.74 4.28
N GLU A 629 -22.21 -41.25 4.53
CA GLU A 629 -22.62 -40.87 5.88
C GLU A 629 -22.37 -42.08 6.79
N GLU A 630 -21.46 -41.97 7.76
CA GLU A 630 -21.34 -42.94 8.84
C GLU A 630 -22.64 -42.89 9.66
N THR A 631 -23.66 -43.61 9.22
CA THR A 631 -24.88 -43.82 9.96
C THR A 631 -24.59 -44.78 11.11
N SER A 632 -24.65 -44.25 12.33
CA SER A 632 -24.79 -45.03 13.55
C SER A 632 -25.99 -45.97 13.44
N GLU A 633 -25.74 -47.25 13.73
CA GLU A 633 -26.71 -48.34 13.66
C GLU A 633 -27.98 -48.09 14.51
N GLY A 634 -29.13 -48.50 13.96
CA GLY A 634 -30.28 -48.94 14.74
C GLY A 634 -31.60 -48.25 14.42
N ILE A 635 -32.38 -48.82 13.49
CA ILE A 635 -33.75 -49.33 13.70
C ILE A 635 -34.32 -49.72 12.32
N THR A 636 -34.64 -51.00 12.19
CA THR A 636 -35.38 -51.60 11.08
C THR A 636 -36.79 -51.01 10.95
N LYS A 637 -37.21 -50.67 9.72
CA LYS A 637 -38.58 -50.91 9.24
C LYS A 637 -38.70 -50.74 7.72
N GLU A 638 -39.05 -51.87 7.10
CA GLU A 638 -39.91 -52.12 5.94
C GLU A 638 -39.80 -51.29 4.65
N SER A 639 -39.67 -52.07 3.57
CA SER A 639 -39.63 -51.73 2.15
C SER A 639 -40.92 -51.13 1.60
N ASP A 640 -40.80 -50.08 0.78
CA ASP A 640 -41.81 -49.66 -0.20
C ASP A 640 -41.22 -49.78 -1.63
N PRO A 641 -41.78 -50.63 -2.53
CA PRO A 641 -41.19 -50.99 -3.82
C PRO A 641 -41.66 -50.09 -4.97
N ASN A 642 -41.38 -48.78 -4.94
CA ASN A 642 -41.81 -47.89 -6.03
C ASN A 642 -40.88 -46.69 -6.31
N ARG A 643 -39.58 -46.95 -6.51
CA ARG A 643 -38.64 -45.95 -7.04
C ARG A 643 -37.63 -46.55 -8.02
N GLU A 644 -38.14 -47.02 -9.15
CA GLU A 644 -37.38 -47.06 -10.40
C GLU A 644 -37.89 -45.93 -11.29
N ILE A 645 -37.09 -44.87 -11.47
CA ILE A 645 -37.13 -44.03 -12.67
C ILE A 645 -35.70 -43.80 -13.13
N GLU A 646 -35.50 -44.11 -14.40
CA GLU A 646 -34.26 -44.33 -15.12
C GLU A 646 -33.42 -43.05 -15.31
N LEU A 647 -32.09 -43.19 -15.14
CA LEU A 647 -31.09 -42.26 -15.63
C LEU A 647 -30.70 -42.67 -17.06
N GLU A 648 -31.37 -42.10 -18.06
CA GLU A 648 -30.88 -42.21 -19.44
C GLU A 648 -29.64 -41.33 -19.66
N LYS A 649 -28.57 -42.00 -20.05
CA LYS A 649 -27.38 -41.41 -20.66
C LYS A 649 -27.76 -40.75 -21.98
N SER A 650 -27.44 -39.48 -22.16
CA SER A 650 -27.20 -38.93 -23.49
C SER A 650 -25.82 -38.28 -23.53
N GLU A 651 -24.87 -39.03 -24.09
CA GLU A 651 -23.73 -38.45 -24.77
C GLU A 651 -24.24 -37.82 -26.07
N THR A 652 -23.88 -36.57 -26.34
CA THR A 652 -23.65 -36.14 -27.72
C THR A 652 -22.54 -35.11 -27.77
N THR A 653 -21.58 -35.44 -28.62
CA THR A 653 -20.28 -34.85 -28.92
C THR A 653 -20.34 -33.47 -29.60
N GLY A 654 -19.37 -32.59 -29.31
CA GLY A 654 -19.13 -31.39 -30.11
C GLY A 654 -18.07 -30.39 -29.61
N SER A 655 -16.80 -30.78 -29.69
CA SER A 655 -15.58 -29.93 -29.87
C SER A 655 -15.35 -28.66 -29.02
N GLY A 656 -14.33 -28.71 -28.16
CA GLY A 656 -13.22 -27.75 -28.19
C GLY A 656 -13.23 -26.56 -27.21
N SER A 657 -12.93 -26.80 -25.93
CA SER A 657 -12.07 -25.94 -25.09
C SER A 657 -11.81 -26.65 -23.76
N GLU A 658 -10.54 -26.75 -23.36
CA GLU A 658 -10.09 -27.40 -22.12
C GLU A 658 -10.69 -26.75 -20.86
N ASP A 659 -11.45 -27.56 -20.12
CA ASP A 659 -11.82 -27.58 -18.70
C ASP A 659 -11.78 -26.26 -17.88
N GLN A 660 -12.94 -25.58 -17.81
CA GLN A 660 -13.38 -24.90 -16.59
C GLN A 660 -14.55 -25.69 -15.97
N PRO A 661 -14.54 -25.99 -14.66
CA PRO A 661 -15.65 -26.67 -14.00
C PRO A 661 -16.84 -25.71 -13.93
N THR A 662 -17.77 -25.80 -14.88
CA THR A 662 -19.08 -25.16 -14.76
C THR A 662 -19.79 -25.74 -13.55
N PHE A 663 -20.12 -24.89 -12.57
CA PHE A 663 -20.93 -25.27 -11.42
C PHE A 663 -22.24 -25.89 -11.92
N PRO A 664 -22.58 -27.14 -11.55
CA PRO A 664 -23.82 -27.74 -11.97
C PRO A 664 -24.96 -27.08 -11.18
N ILE A 665 -25.43 -25.93 -11.66
CA ILE A 665 -26.58 -25.21 -11.08
C ILE A 665 -27.77 -26.18 -10.95
N ARG A 666 -27.91 -27.16 -11.85
CA ARG A 666 -28.91 -28.24 -11.76
C ARG A 666 -28.74 -29.20 -10.58
N ALA A 667 -27.51 -29.52 -10.16
CA ALA A 667 -27.27 -30.40 -9.01
C ALA A 667 -27.53 -29.68 -7.68
N LEU A 668 -27.17 -28.39 -7.57
CA LEU A 668 -27.57 -27.56 -6.43
C LEU A 668 -29.10 -27.40 -6.36
N ARG A 669 -29.77 -27.27 -7.53
CA ARG A 669 -31.25 -27.25 -7.61
C ARG A 669 -31.87 -28.51 -7.02
N ALA A 670 -31.39 -29.70 -7.39
CA ALA A 670 -31.89 -30.97 -6.87
C ALA A 670 -31.68 -31.11 -5.34
N LEU A 671 -30.54 -30.63 -4.83
CA LEU A 671 -30.22 -30.62 -3.40
C LEU A 671 -31.09 -29.66 -2.57
N LEU A 672 -31.37 -28.46 -3.10
CA LEU A 672 -32.25 -27.47 -2.46
C LEU A 672 -33.72 -27.92 -2.48
N GLU A 673 -34.16 -28.59 -3.56
CA GLU A 673 -35.48 -29.21 -3.66
C GLU A 673 -35.66 -30.34 -2.66
N ALA A 674 -34.67 -31.25 -2.52
CA ALA A 674 -34.68 -32.34 -1.55
C ALA A 674 -34.82 -31.85 -0.09
N ARG A 675 -34.27 -30.66 0.23
CA ARG A 675 -34.46 -30.02 1.54
C ARG A 675 -35.87 -29.48 1.74
N ARG A 676 -36.49 -28.89 0.71
CA ARG A 676 -37.90 -28.45 0.80
C ARG A 676 -38.84 -29.63 0.99
N SER A 677 -38.51 -30.80 0.44
CA SER A 677 -39.24 -32.06 0.68
C SER A 677 -39.09 -32.51 2.14
N ARG A 678 -37.85 -32.60 2.64
CA ARG A 678 -37.57 -33.03 4.04
C ARG A 678 -38.13 -32.07 5.10
N GLN A 679 -38.13 -30.76 4.85
CA GLN A 679 -38.73 -29.76 5.76
C GLN A 679 -40.26 -29.72 5.71
N ARG A 680 -40.88 -30.23 4.63
CA ARG A 680 -42.33 -30.43 4.56
C ARG A 680 -42.73 -31.72 5.27
N GLU A 681 -41.94 -32.78 5.14
CA GLU A 681 -42.13 -34.05 5.85
C GLU A 681 -41.93 -33.88 7.37
N SER A 682 -40.97 -33.07 7.81
CA SER A 682 -40.74 -32.79 9.23
C SER A 682 -41.76 -31.83 9.88
N LYS A 683 -42.69 -31.25 9.10
CA LYS A 683 -43.73 -30.34 9.62
C LYS A 683 -45.07 -31.04 9.91
N VAL A 684 -45.18 -32.34 9.63
CA VAL A 684 -46.40 -33.12 9.86
C VAL A 684 -46.37 -33.88 11.19
N GLU A 685 -45.21 -34.04 11.84
CA GLU A 685 -45.13 -34.66 13.16
C GLU A 685 -44.48 -33.74 14.21
N THR A 686 -45.33 -33.34 15.15
CA THR A 686 -45.03 -32.98 16.55
C THR A 686 -44.56 -31.55 16.82
N GLN A 687 -45.52 -30.73 17.27
CA GLN A 687 -45.31 -29.65 18.23
C GLN A 687 -44.86 -30.25 19.57
N GLN A 688 -43.60 -30.05 19.95
CA GLN A 688 -43.17 -29.99 21.34
C GLN A 688 -41.94 -29.10 21.43
N ASP A 689 -42.15 -27.93 22.03
CA ASP A 689 -41.12 -26.95 22.34
C ASP A 689 -40.10 -27.55 23.31
N THR A 690 -38.82 -27.56 22.91
CA THR A 690 -37.70 -27.51 23.84
C THR A 690 -36.63 -26.58 23.26
N GLU A 691 -36.45 -25.45 23.94
CA GLU A 691 -35.28 -24.57 23.79
C GLU A 691 -34.03 -25.35 24.22
N ALA A 692 -33.26 -25.84 23.25
CA ALA A 692 -31.92 -26.36 23.49
C ALA A 692 -30.90 -25.36 22.92
N GLU A 693 -30.21 -24.66 23.83
CA GLU A 693 -29.00 -23.90 23.53
C GLU A 693 -27.97 -24.81 22.84
N SER A 694 -27.80 -24.65 21.52
CA SER A 694 -26.75 -25.35 20.78
C SER A 694 -25.40 -24.72 21.10
N THR A 695 -24.70 -25.33 22.05
CA THR A 695 -23.28 -25.14 22.31
C THR A 695 -22.48 -25.33 21.02
N GLY A 696 -21.66 -24.32 20.69
CA GLY A 696 -20.95 -24.23 19.41
C GLY A 696 -19.86 -25.28 19.23
N TYR A 697 -20.14 -26.31 18.44
CA TYR A 697 -19.13 -27.09 17.74
C TYR A 697 -19.20 -26.73 16.26
N THR A 698 -18.18 -26.05 15.75
CA THR A 698 -18.06 -25.78 14.30
C THR A 698 -17.53 -27.07 13.66
N GLN A 699 -18.37 -27.84 12.99
CA GLN A 699 -17.96 -29.04 12.26
C GLN A 699 -17.06 -28.62 11.08
N TYR A 700 -15.79 -29.03 11.12
CA TYR A 700 -14.85 -28.84 10.02
C TYR A 700 -15.00 -30.02 9.05
N GLY A 701 -15.24 -29.74 7.76
CA GLY A 701 -15.36 -30.77 6.72
C GLY A 701 -14.03 -31.11 6.02
N PRO A 702 -14.07 -31.88 4.91
CA PRO A 702 -12.88 -32.39 4.21
C PRO A 702 -12.04 -31.26 3.59
N VAL A 703 -10.73 -31.37 3.72
CA VAL A 703 -9.76 -30.42 3.16
C VAL A 703 -9.51 -30.76 1.69
N ARG A 704 -10.15 -30.04 0.75
CA ARG A 704 -9.70 -30.08 -0.66
C ARG A 704 -8.36 -29.36 -0.80
N GLN A 705 -7.35 -30.06 -1.33
CA GLN A 705 -6.07 -29.52 -1.82
C GLN A 705 -5.44 -28.44 -0.90
N GLY A 706 -5.34 -28.72 0.40
CA GLY A 706 -4.70 -27.87 1.41
C GLY A 706 -5.23 -26.44 1.56
N ARG A 707 -6.51 -26.21 1.26
CA ARG A 707 -7.25 -24.97 1.54
C ARG A 707 -7.57 -24.83 3.05
N HIS A 708 -8.03 -23.64 3.46
CA HIS A 708 -8.55 -23.41 4.82
C HIS A 708 -9.69 -24.40 5.11
N PRO A 709 -9.84 -24.94 6.33
CA PRO A 709 -10.90 -25.90 6.65
C PRO A 709 -12.25 -25.40 6.16
N CYS A 710 -12.97 -26.22 5.39
CA CYS A 710 -14.33 -25.87 4.99
C CYS A 710 -15.20 -25.86 6.24
N VAL A 711 -16.03 -24.84 6.33
CA VAL A 711 -16.96 -24.68 7.43
C VAL A 711 -18.32 -25.12 6.92
N ASP A 712 -19.02 -25.96 7.67
CA ASP A 712 -20.44 -26.12 7.43
C ASP A 712 -21.15 -24.85 7.88
N VAL A 713 -21.81 -24.19 6.94
CA VAL A 713 -22.56 -22.94 7.15
C VAL A 713 -24.07 -23.20 7.06
N ASP A 714 -24.47 -24.45 7.28
CA ASP A 714 -25.87 -24.93 7.25
C ASP A 714 -26.57 -24.77 5.89
N VAL A 715 -25.78 -24.53 4.83
CA VAL A 715 -26.21 -24.51 3.43
C VAL A 715 -26.18 -25.94 2.91
N GLY A 716 -27.36 -26.56 2.83
CA GLY A 716 -27.53 -27.99 2.52
C GLY A 716 -26.80 -28.42 1.25
N GLY A 717 -26.01 -29.49 1.34
CA GLY A 717 -25.28 -30.05 0.20
C GLY A 717 -24.10 -29.21 -0.32
N CYS A 718 -23.68 -28.16 0.39
CA CYS A 718 -22.50 -27.37 0.04
C CYS A 718 -21.51 -27.25 1.21
N TRP A 719 -20.23 -27.09 0.86
CA TRP A 719 -19.15 -26.66 1.73
C TRP A 719 -18.84 -25.19 1.49
N PHE A 720 -18.60 -24.43 2.55
CA PHE A 720 -18.16 -23.04 2.46
C PHE A 720 -16.65 -22.91 2.63
N TYR A 721 -16.02 -22.25 1.66
CA TYR A 721 -14.60 -21.94 1.67
C TYR A 721 -14.39 -20.45 1.76
N LYS A 722 -13.67 -20.01 2.80
CA LYS A 722 -13.38 -18.59 3.02
C LYS A 722 -12.40 -18.05 1.97
N LEU A 723 -12.63 -16.82 1.50
CA LEU A 723 -11.70 -16.15 0.59
C LEU A 723 -10.33 -15.91 1.27
N PRO A 724 -9.22 -16.04 0.51
CA PRO A 724 -7.89 -15.81 1.05
C PRO A 724 -7.69 -14.33 1.41
N HIS A 725 -7.13 -14.07 2.60
CA HIS A 725 -6.81 -12.72 3.06
C HIS A 725 -5.29 -12.53 3.14
N LYS A 726 -4.80 -11.32 2.82
CA LYS A 726 -3.36 -10.99 2.83
C LYS A 726 -2.70 -11.25 4.19
N ASP A 727 -3.40 -10.92 5.27
CA ASP A 727 -2.93 -11.05 6.66
C ASP A 727 -3.10 -12.47 7.24
N GLY A 728 -3.54 -13.45 6.42
CA GLY A 728 -3.73 -14.84 6.84
C GLY A 728 -5.19 -15.28 6.84
N GLY A 729 -5.42 -16.61 6.81
CA GLY A 729 -6.76 -17.20 6.72
C GLY A 729 -7.70 -16.91 7.91
N GLY A 730 -7.15 -16.46 9.04
CA GLY A 730 -7.94 -16.00 10.19
C GLY A 730 -8.70 -14.69 9.94
N ALA A 731 -8.19 -13.80 9.09
CA ALA A 731 -8.81 -12.50 8.82
C ALA A 731 -9.93 -12.60 7.78
N ASN A 732 -11.01 -11.85 7.96
CA ASN A 732 -12.17 -11.87 7.07
C ASN A 732 -11.97 -10.90 5.90
N VAL A 733 -12.33 -11.32 4.69
CA VAL A 733 -12.42 -10.42 3.54
C VAL A 733 -13.66 -9.55 3.70
N GLY A 734 -13.49 -8.23 3.61
CA GLY A 734 -14.59 -7.27 3.70
C GLY A 734 -15.29 -7.02 2.36
N ASN A 735 -14.51 -6.77 1.30
CA ASN A 735 -15.01 -6.50 -0.04
C ASN A 735 -14.20 -7.29 -1.10
N PRO A 736 -14.82 -8.19 -1.88
CA PRO A 736 -14.13 -8.94 -2.94
C PRO A 736 -13.74 -8.07 -4.15
N LEU A 737 -14.26 -6.84 -4.28
CA LEU A 737 -13.89 -5.87 -5.32
C LEU A 737 -12.77 -4.91 -4.88
N ALA A 738 -12.13 -5.18 -3.74
CA ALA A 738 -11.02 -4.39 -3.23
C ALA A 738 -9.74 -4.55 -4.07
N LYS A 739 -8.79 -3.62 -3.89
CA LYS A 739 -7.50 -3.59 -4.61
C LYS A 739 -6.74 -4.91 -4.57
N ASP A 740 -6.80 -5.62 -3.45
CA ASP A 740 -6.04 -6.86 -3.22
C ASP A 740 -6.52 -8.02 -4.13
N PHE A 741 -7.74 -7.94 -4.68
CA PHE A 741 -8.33 -8.95 -5.56
C PHE A 741 -8.26 -8.59 -7.05
N LEU A 742 -7.69 -7.43 -7.43
CA LEU A 742 -7.61 -7.02 -8.83
C LEU A 742 -6.82 -8.02 -9.69
N ASN A 743 -5.74 -8.60 -9.15
CA ASN A 743 -4.98 -9.63 -9.85
C ASN A 743 -5.82 -10.91 -10.04
N LYS A 744 -6.79 -11.17 -9.16
CA LYS A 744 -7.72 -12.30 -9.25
C LYS A 744 -8.82 -12.09 -10.27
N LEU A 745 -9.15 -10.83 -10.57
CA LEU A 745 -9.97 -10.50 -11.74
C LEU A 745 -9.19 -10.71 -13.05
N GLU A 746 -7.88 -10.44 -13.04
CA GLU A 746 -7.02 -10.59 -14.24
C GLU A 746 -6.70 -12.03 -14.58
N ASP A 747 -6.45 -12.89 -13.58
CA ASP A 747 -6.17 -14.32 -13.79
C ASP A 747 -7.43 -15.18 -13.99
N GLY A 748 -8.62 -14.56 -13.92
CA GLY A 748 -9.91 -15.23 -14.09
C GLY A 748 -10.39 -16.02 -12.87
N THR A 749 -9.64 -16.04 -11.77
CA THR A 749 -10.07 -16.70 -10.51
C THR A 749 -11.36 -16.08 -9.99
N LEU A 750 -11.45 -14.75 -10.01
CA LEU A 750 -12.61 -13.98 -9.58
C LEU A 750 -13.30 -13.46 -10.84
N SER A 751 -14.52 -13.93 -11.11
CA SER A 751 -15.28 -13.56 -12.29
C SER A 751 -16.76 -13.33 -11.93
N SER A 752 -17.61 -13.18 -12.94
CA SER A 752 -19.03 -12.90 -12.78
C SER A 752 -19.83 -13.67 -13.81
N GLU A 753 -20.96 -14.24 -13.39
CA GLU A 753 -21.99 -14.82 -14.26
C GLU A 753 -23.16 -13.85 -14.49
N GLY A 754 -22.98 -12.58 -14.15
CA GLY A 754 -24.01 -11.53 -14.18
C GLY A 754 -24.26 -10.91 -15.56
N GLY A 755 -23.80 -11.55 -16.63
CA GLY A 755 -23.91 -11.04 -17.99
C GLY A 755 -22.93 -9.90 -18.31
N THR A 756 -23.18 -9.22 -19.43
CA THR A 756 -22.31 -8.19 -20.00
C THR A 756 -22.17 -6.95 -19.12
N GLU A 757 -23.23 -6.62 -18.38
CA GLU A 757 -23.32 -5.48 -17.47
C GLU A 757 -22.36 -5.66 -16.30
N ALA A 758 -22.32 -6.87 -15.73
CA ALA A 758 -21.45 -7.18 -14.61
C ALA A 758 -19.98 -7.25 -15.02
N GLU A 759 -19.66 -7.81 -16.20
CA GLU A 759 -18.31 -7.76 -16.77
C GLU A 759 -17.83 -6.33 -16.96
N LYS A 760 -18.67 -5.47 -17.53
CA LYS A 760 -18.37 -4.05 -17.71
C LYS A 760 -18.14 -3.32 -16.37
N ILE A 761 -18.91 -3.64 -15.32
CA ILE A 761 -18.68 -3.11 -13.97
C ILE A 761 -17.31 -3.55 -13.43
N LEU A 762 -16.89 -4.80 -13.64
CA LEU A 762 -15.56 -5.29 -13.22
C LEU A 762 -14.44 -4.54 -13.95
N GLU A 763 -14.58 -4.33 -15.25
CA GLU A 763 -13.65 -3.54 -16.06
C GLU A 763 -13.56 -2.10 -15.55
N ILE A 764 -14.70 -1.44 -15.33
CA ILE A 764 -14.73 -0.06 -14.81
C ILE A 764 -14.08 0.00 -13.42
N ASN A 765 -14.43 -0.90 -12.50
CA ASN A 765 -13.83 -0.93 -11.15
C ASN A 765 -12.30 -1.10 -11.22
N LYS A 766 -11.80 -1.87 -12.19
CA LYS A 766 -10.36 -2.01 -12.44
C LYS A 766 -9.73 -0.70 -12.92
N LEU A 767 -10.36 -0.01 -13.89
CA LEU A 767 -9.88 1.27 -14.44
C LEU A 767 -9.77 2.35 -13.35
N ILE A 768 -10.77 2.48 -12.48
CA ILE A 768 -10.86 3.55 -11.48
C ILE A 768 -10.13 3.24 -10.16
N SER A 769 -9.77 1.98 -9.92
CA SER A 769 -9.21 1.54 -8.63
C SER A 769 -7.90 2.23 -8.26
N PHE A 770 -7.07 2.61 -9.25
CA PHE A 770 -5.86 3.37 -8.97
C PHE A 770 -6.19 4.79 -8.48
N TRP A 771 -6.95 5.54 -9.28
CA TRP A 771 -7.31 6.93 -8.98
C TRP A 771 -8.03 7.05 -7.64
N ARG A 772 -9.00 6.17 -7.35
CA ARG A 772 -9.72 6.12 -6.07
C ARG A 772 -8.81 6.09 -4.83
N ASN A 773 -7.63 5.46 -4.94
CA ASN A 773 -6.69 5.32 -3.83
C ASN A 773 -5.57 6.39 -3.83
N ALA A 774 -5.34 7.04 -4.97
CA ALA A 774 -4.22 7.94 -5.20
C ALA A 774 -4.64 9.41 -5.29
N ASN A 775 -5.87 9.71 -5.71
CA ASN A 775 -6.36 11.05 -6.02
C ASN A 775 -6.14 12.04 -4.87
N ASN A 776 -6.50 11.72 -3.62
CA ASN A 776 -6.33 12.61 -2.47
C ASN A 776 -4.87 13.04 -2.29
N ARG A 777 -3.92 12.13 -2.54
CA ARG A 777 -2.48 12.39 -2.42
C ARG A 777 -1.91 13.16 -3.61
N ILE A 778 -2.53 13.04 -4.78
CA ILE A 778 -2.14 13.74 -6.01
C ILE A 778 -2.72 15.15 -6.04
N LEU A 779 -4.00 15.31 -5.69
CA LEU A 779 -4.71 16.59 -5.63
C LEU A 779 -4.19 17.50 -4.52
N SER A 780 -3.69 16.91 -3.41
CA SER A 780 -3.10 17.69 -2.31
C SER A 780 -1.69 18.22 -2.59
N GLN A 781 -1.08 17.90 -3.74
CA GLN A 781 0.24 18.40 -4.09
C GLN A 781 0.20 19.92 -4.26
N MET A 782 1.12 20.60 -3.58
CA MET A 782 1.27 22.05 -3.70
C MET A 782 2.05 22.39 -4.98
N VAL A 783 1.38 23.08 -5.90
CA VAL A 783 1.98 23.58 -7.15
C VAL A 783 2.17 25.09 -7.02
N VAL A 784 3.41 25.54 -7.24
CA VAL A 784 3.71 26.97 -7.31
C VAL A 784 3.90 27.38 -8.75
N HIS A 785 3.11 28.36 -9.17
CA HIS A 785 3.11 28.86 -10.53
C HIS A 785 4.11 30.01 -10.70
N PHE A 786 4.71 30.06 -11.88
CA PHE A 786 5.72 31.04 -12.25
C PHE A 786 5.15 32.05 -13.23
N SER A 787 5.36 33.33 -12.95
CA SER A 787 5.18 34.38 -13.95
C SER A 787 6.35 34.40 -14.94
N LYS A 788 6.18 35.09 -16.08
CA LYS A 788 7.25 35.26 -17.07
C LYS A 788 8.52 35.90 -16.48
N SER A 789 8.39 36.77 -15.48
CA SER A 789 9.52 37.35 -14.73
C SER A 789 10.24 36.36 -13.82
N ASP A 790 9.54 35.31 -13.38
CA ASP A 790 10.09 34.28 -12.48
C ASP A 790 10.93 33.24 -13.21
N LEU A 791 10.79 33.14 -14.54
CA LEU A 791 11.56 32.23 -15.35
C LEU A 791 12.95 32.80 -15.73
N PRO A 792 13.99 31.95 -15.80
CA PRO A 792 15.27 32.32 -16.39
C PRO A 792 15.16 32.74 -17.85
N LYS A 793 15.93 33.76 -18.27
CA LYS A 793 15.91 34.29 -19.65
C LYS A 793 16.18 33.23 -20.72
N ASN A 794 17.01 32.23 -20.43
CA ASN A 794 17.30 31.14 -21.35
C ASN A 794 16.09 30.25 -21.65
N ILE A 795 15.11 30.18 -20.73
CA ILE A 795 13.86 29.45 -20.95
C ILE A 795 12.92 30.30 -21.79
N VAL A 796 12.75 31.57 -21.40
CA VAL A 796 11.84 32.52 -22.09
C VAL A 796 12.26 32.77 -23.54
N HIS A 797 13.56 32.70 -23.85
CA HIS A 797 14.07 32.84 -25.22
C HIS A 797 14.18 31.51 -25.99
N ASP A 798 13.81 30.37 -25.40
CA ASP A 798 13.83 29.09 -26.10
C ASP A 798 12.72 29.05 -27.18
N PRO A 799 12.97 28.52 -28.38
CA PRO A 799 11.96 28.44 -29.43
C PRO A 799 10.71 27.64 -29.06
N ASN A 800 10.82 26.72 -28.09
CA ASN A 800 9.70 25.89 -27.64
C ASN A 800 8.98 26.48 -26.41
N PHE A 801 9.31 27.71 -26.02
CA PHE A 801 8.60 28.41 -24.95
C PHE A 801 7.22 28.85 -25.42
N ASP A 802 6.21 28.55 -24.62
CA ASP A 802 4.82 28.92 -24.85
C ASP A 802 4.47 30.10 -23.94
N ASP A 803 4.28 31.28 -24.52
CA ASP A 803 3.97 32.51 -23.78
C ASP A 803 2.60 32.45 -23.07
N GLU A 804 1.67 31.64 -23.58
CA GLU A 804 0.35 31.41 -22.96
C GLU A 804 0.35 30.19 -22.03
N GLY A 805 1.43 29.39 -22.08
CA GLY A 805 1.63 28.21 -21.26
C GLY A 805 1.82 28.55 -19.79
N MET A 806 1.38 27.64 -18.92
CA MET A 806 1.61 27.74 -17.48
C MET A 806 2.86 26.97 -17.12
N TYR A 807 3.74 27.57 -16.34
CA TYR A 807 4.93 26.91 -15.82
C TYR A 807 4.91 26.96 -14.30
N GLY A 808 5.39 25.90 -13.66
CA GLY A 808 5.44 25.82 -12.22
C GLY A 808 6.35 24.71 -11.75
N ALA A 809 6.37 24.49 -10.44
CA ALA A 809 7.04 23.35 -9.85
C ALA A 809 6.33 22.85 -8.60
N ILE A 810 6.58 21.59 -8.31
CA ILE A 810 6.22 20.91 -7.08
C ILE A 810 7.51 20.59 -6.34
N LEU A 811 7.55 20.83 -5.04
CA LEU A 811 8.61 20.37 -4.16
C LEU A 811 8.11 19.18 -3.34
N PRO A 812 8.53 17.95 -3.68
CA PRO A 812 8.16 16.78 -2.90
C PRO A 812 8.66 16.89 -1.46
N ARG A 813 7.78 16.59 -0.51
CA ARG A 813 8.06 16.63 0.93
C ARG A 813 8.81 15.36 1.35
N VAL A 814 10.06 15.25 0.89
CA VAL A 814 10.90 14.06 1.08
C VAL A 814 11.55 14.08 2.46
N ILE A 815 11.24 13.06 3.26
CA ILE A 815 12.00 12.75 4.47
C ILE A 815 13.27 12.00 4.03
N THR A 816 14.42 12.65 4.11
CA THR A 816 15.70 12.15 3.54
C THR A 816 16.11 10.78 4.12
N ALA A 817 15.79 10.52 5.39
CA ALA A 817 15.91 9.21 6.01
C ALA A 817 14.65 8.89 6.83
N GLY A 818 13.59 8.41 6.16
CA GLY A 818 12.30 8.14 6.81
C GLY A 818 12.13 6.72 7.34
N THR A 819 13.04 5.80 7.01
CA THR A 819 13.05 4.40 7.49
C THR A 819 14.33 4.07 8.25
N VAL A 820 14.33 2.99 9.03
CA VAL A 820 15.55 2.46 9.69
C VAL A 820 16.62 2.04 8.68
N THR A 821 16.21 1.67 7.45
CA THR A 821 17.14 1.43 6.33
C THR A 821 17.72 2.72 5.75
N ARG A 822 17.28 3.89 6.23
CA ARG A 822 17.65 5.25 5.80
C ARG A 822 17.23 5.55 4.35
N ARG A 823 16.21 4.85 3.85
CA ARG A 823 15.60 5.21 2.57
C ARG A 823 14.78 6.47 2.74
N ALA A 824 14.77 7.28 1.69
CA ALA A 824 13.86 8.40 1.61
C ALA A 824 12.41 7.92 1.63
N VAL A 825 11.54 8.72 2.25
CA VAL A 825 10.11 8.46 2.30
C VAL A 825 9.37 9.68 1.78
N GLU A 826 8.50 9.45 0.81
CA GLU A 826 7.53 10.40 0.30
C GLU A 826 6.36 9.59 -0.28
N PRO A 827 5.10 9.86 0.11
CA PRO A 827 3.98 8.96 -0.13
C PRO A 827 3.40 8.97 -1.55
N THR A 828 3.79 9.91 -2.41
CA THR A 828 3.20 10.12 -3.75
C THR A 828 4.20 9.77 -4.85
N TRP A 829 5.30 10.51 -4.94
CA TRP A 829 6.32 10.47 -5.97
C TRP A 829 7.27 9.28 -5.85
N LEU A 830 7.69 8.93 -4.63
CA LEU A 830 8.53 7.74 -4.41
C LEU A 830 7.74 6.42 -4.46
N THR A 831 6.41 6.49 -4.50
CA THR A 831 5.54 5.32 -4.70
C THR A 831 4.82 5.33 -6.05
N ALA A 832 5.11 6.32 -6.90
CA ALA A 832 4.46 6.49 -8.20
C ALA A 832 4.67 5.25 -9.07
N SER A 833 3.57 4.68 -9.56
CA SER A 833 3.60 3.57 -10.51
C SER A 833 3.94 4.06 -11.91
N ASN A 834 4.28 3.12 -12.79
CA ASN A 834 4.35 3.41 -14.21
C ASN A 834 2.95 3.54 -14.81
N ALA A 835 2.88 4.28 -15.91
CA ALA A 835 1.73 4.41 -16.79
C ALA A 835 1.18 3.05 -17.21
N LEU A 836 -0.13 2.85 -17.05
CA LEU A 836 -0.84 1.63 -17.44
C LEU A 836 -2.16 2.03 -18.14
N PRO A 837 -2.40 1.61 -19.39
CA PRO A 837 -3.60 1.99 -20.15
C PRO A 837 -4.92 1.63 -19.47
N ASN A 838 -4.90 0.59 -18.63
CA ASN A 838 -6.07 0.10 -17.90
C ASN A 838 -6.22 0.72 -16.50
N ARG A 839 -5.62 1.90 -16.24
CA ARG A 839 -5.71 2.61 -14.95
C ARG A 839 -5.74 4.12 -15.15
N VAL A 840 -6.87 4.73 -14.80
CA VAL A 840 -7.05 6.19 -14.82
C VAL A 840 -6.04 6.84 -13.88
N GLY A 841 -5.37 7.89 -14.37
CA GLY A 841 -4.38 8.65 -13.59
C GLY A 841 -3.06 7.93 -13.32
N SER A 842 -2.77 6.81 -13.98
CA SER A 842 -1.47 6.15 -13.83
C SER A 842 -0.31 6.90 -14.50
N GLU A 843 -0.62 7.90 -15.34
CA GLU A 843 0.32 8.75 -16.10
C GLU A 843 1.04 9.82 -15.27
N LEU A 844 0.87 9.83 -13.94
CA LEU A 844 1.39 10.85 -13.02
C LEU A 844 2.85 11.28 -13.29
N LYS A 845 3.74 10.32 -13.55
CA LYS A 845 5.16 10.59 -13.80
C LYS A 845 5.39 11.43 -15.07
N ALA A 846 4.55 11.28 -16.08
CA ALA A 846 4.67 11.99 -17.36
C ALA A 846 4.31 13.48 -17.24
N MET A 847 3.63 13.87 -16.15
CA MET A 847 3.28 15.26 -15.89
C MET A 847 4.45 16.08 -15.35
N VAL A 848 5.51 15.42 -14.89
CA VAL A 848 6.78 16.08 -14.59
C VAL A 848 7.53 16.28 -15.90
N GLN A 849 7.59 17.52 -16.36
CA GLN A 849 8.13 17.86 -17.67
C GLN A 849 9.26 18.88 -17.53
N ALA A 850 10.39 18.59 -18.19
CA ALA A 850 11.51 19.51 -18.19
C ALA A 850 11.10 20.82 -18.88
N PRO A 851 11.44 21.99 -18.31
CA PRO A 851 11.10 23.26 -18.93
C PRO A 851 11.87 23.45 -20.25
N PRO A 852 11.41 24.33 -21.16
CA PRO A 852 12.09 24.62 -22.42
C PRO A 852 13.59 24.92 -22.23
N GLY A 853 14.43 24.32 -23.08
CA GLY A 853 15.89 24.39 -22.97
C GLY A 853 16.53 23.45 -21.93
N TYR A 854 15.74 22.69 -21.15
CA TYR A 854 16.24 21.70 -20.18
C TYR A 854 15.82 20.27 -20.55
N HIS A 855 16.58 19.30 -20.06
CA HIS A 855 16.30 17.87 -20.23
C HIS A 855 16.61 17.13 -18.93
N PHE A 856 15.78 16.13 -18.60
CA PHE A 856 16.11 15.20 -17.52
C PHE A 856 17.14 14.18 -18.01
N VAL A 857 18.18 13.97 -17.21
CA VAL A 857 19.16 12.90 -17.42
C VAL A 857 19.10 12.01 -16.18
N GLY A 858 18.76 10.75 -16.39
CA GLY A 858 18.67 9.76 -15.33
C GLY A 858 19.12 8.40 -15.83
N SER A 859 19.48 7.54 -14.89
CA SER A 859 19.82 6.14 -15.14
C SER A 859 19.20 5.31 -14.02
N ASP A 860 18.61 4.17 -14.37
CA ASP A 860 18.22 3.14 -13.41
C ASP A 860 19.31 2.06 -13.37
N VAL A 861 19.60 1.55 -12.18
CA VAL A 861 20.58 0.47 -12.01
C VAL A 861 19.81 -0.81 -11.71
N ASP A 862 19.71 -1.66 -12.74
CA ASP A 862 19.02 -2.93 -12.64
C ASP A 862 19.55 -3.77 -11.47
N SER A 863 18.64 -4.16 -10.57
CA SER A 863 18.94 -5.09 -9.49
C SER A 863 20.14 -4.69 -8.61
N GLN A 864 20.36 -3.39 -8.38
CA GLN A 864 21.45 -2.86 -7.55
C GLN A 864 21.61 -3.61 -6.22
N GLU A 865 20.52 -3.91 -5.53
CA GLU A 865 20.52 -4.62 -4.25
C GLU A 865 21.01 -6.07 -4.37
N LEU A 866 20.64 -6.76 -5.46
CA LEU A 866 21.12 -8.12 -5.73
C LEU A 866 22.62 -8.10 -6.02
N TRP A 867 23.10 -7.10 -6.76
CA TRP A 867 24.52 -6.92 -7.03
C TRP A 867 25.31 -6.70 -5.75
N ILE A 868 24.83 -5.85 -4.84
CA ILE A 868 25.48 -5.61 -3.55
C ILE A 868 25.52 -6.91 -2.74
N ALA A 869 24.41 -7.61 -2.61
CA ALA A 869 24.36 -8.89 -1.89
C ALA A 869 25.31 -9.94 -2.52
N ALA A 870 25.38 -9.97 -3.86
CA ALA A 870 26.20 -10.90 -4.61
C ALA A 870 27.69 -10.67 -4.40
N ILE A 871 28.13 -9.42 -4.50
CA ILE A 871 29.53 -9.04 -4.30
C ILE A 871 29.95 -9.26 -2.86
N LEU A 872 29.07 -9.02 -1.88
CA LEU A 872 29.34 -9.34 -0.47
C LEU A 872 29.54 -10.85 -0.26
N GLY A 873 28.71 -11.68 -0.90
CA GLY A 873 28.87 -13.14 -0.88
C GLY A 873 30.18 -13.60 -1.52
N ASP A 874 30.46 -13.12 -2.74
CA ASP A 874 31.70 -13.45 -3.47
C ASP A 874 32.95 -13.02 -2.70
N SER A 875 32.94 -11.84 -2.08
CA SER A 875 34.05 -11.31 -1.30
C SER A 875 34.38 -12.17 -0.09
N ASN A 876 33.37 -12.75 0.56
CA ASN A 876 33.56 -13.56 1.76
C ASN A 876 33.84 -15.04 1.42
N PHE A 877 33.46 -15.51 0.23
CA PHE A 877 33.68 -16.89 -0.20
C PHE A 877 35.09 -17.13 -0.75
N VAL A 878 35.47 -16.42 -1.82
CA VAL A 878 36.80 -16.56 -2.47
C VAL A 878 37.46 -15.23 -2.81
N GLY A 879 36.78 -14.09 -2.66
CA GLY A 879 37.32 -12.78 -3.04
C GLY A 879 37.27 -12.48 -4.54
N ILE A 880 36.62 -13.32 -5.36
CA ILE A 880 36.56 -13.20 -6.81
C ILE A 880 35.11 -13.02 -7.26
N HIS A 881 34.82 -11.96 -8.03
CA HIS A 881 33.49 -11.71 -8.57
C HIS A 881 32.96 -12.91 -9.39
N GLY A 882 31.71 -13.30 -9.17
CA GLY A 882 31.11 -14.48 -9.78
C GLY A 882 31.68 -15.81 -9.29
N GLY A 883 32.38 -15.81 -8.14
CA GLY A 883 32.92 -17.02 -7.53
C GLY A 883 31.84 -17.89 -6.87
N THR A 884 30.70 -17.31 -6.51
CA THR A 884 29.51 -18.03 -6.03
C THR A 884 28.48 -18.21 -7.13
N ALA A 885 27.59 -19.20 -6.99
CA ALA A 885 26.47 -19.38 -7.93
C ALA A 885 25.57 -18.13 -7.97
N PHE A 886 25.33 -17.51 -6.82
CA PHE A 886 24.55 -16.29 -6.70
C PHE A 886 25.22 -15.09 -7.38
N GLY A 887 26.53 -14.91 -7.20
CA GLY A 887 27.35 -13.92 -7.89
C GLY A 887 27.30 -14.10 -9.41
N TRP A 888 27.51 -15.34 -9.88
CA TRP A 888 27.51 -15.66 -11.29
C TRP A 888 26.14 -15.41 -11.95
N MET A 889 25.05 -15.90 -11.34
CA MET A 889 23.68 -15.69 -11.84
C MET A 889 23.28 -14.21 -11.90
N THR A 890 23.86 -13.37 -11.05
CA THR A 890 23.54 -11.93 -10.97
C THR A 890 24.38 -11.11 -11.96
N LEU A 891 25.66 -11.42 -12.11
CA LEU A 891 26.60 -10.67 -12.96
C LEU A 891 26.58 -11.12 -14.43
N GLN A 892 26.33 -12.40 -14.69
CA GLN A 892 26.38 -13.00 -16.03
C GLN A 892 25.11 -13.73 -16.46
N GLY A 893 24.19 -13.99 -15.54
CA GLY A 893 22.92 -14.65 -15.86
C GLY A 893 22.07 -13.83 -16.83
N ASN A 894 21.34 -14.54 -17.71
CA ASN A 894 20.52 -13.94 -18.75
C ASN A 894 19.10 -14.51 -18.70
N LYS A 895 18.12 -13.61 -18.84
CA LYS A 895 16.70 -13.96 -18.92
C LYS A 895 16.39 -14.89 -20.10
N LYS A 896 17.03 -14.69 -21.25
CA LYS A 896 16.77 -15.51 -22.46
C LYS A 896 17.20 -16.97 -22.27
N ASP A 897 18.31 -17.17 -21.58
CA ASP A 897 18.90 -18.49 -21.38
C ASP A 897 18.38 -19.16 -20.10
N GLY A 898 17.49 -18.49 -19.36
CA GLY A 898 16.96 -18.95 -18.08
C GLY A 898 18.01 -19.05 -16.97
N THR A 899 19.19 -18.45 -17.16
CA THR A 899 20.34 -18.55 -16.24
C THR A 899 20.38 -17.42 -15.22
N ASP A 900 19.51 -16.43 -15.33
CA ASP A 900 19.36 -15.40 -14.29
C ASP A 900 18.67 -15.99 -13.05
N MET A 901 18.97 -15.40 -11.90
CA MET A 901 18.48 -15.85 -10.60
C MET A 901 16.95 -15.99 -10.53
N HIS A 902 16.19 -15.12 -11.20
CA HIS A 902 14.74 -15.19 -11.16
C HIS A 902 14.20 -16.35 -11.98
N SER A 903 14.76 -16.60 -13.17
CA SER A 903 14.34 -17.71 -14.01
C SER A 903 14.77 -19.06 -13.41
N MET A 904 15.96 -19.14 -12.81
CA MET A 904 16.40 -20.34 -12.10
C MET A 904 15.45 -20.67 -10.93
N THR A 905 15.14 -19.70 -10.06
CA THR A 905 14.16 -19.92 -8.97
C THR A 905 12.77 -20.29 -9.52
N ALA A 906 12.32 -19.64 -10.60
CA ALA A 906 11.04 -19.93 -11.23
C ALA A 906 10.94 -21.38 -11.72
N ASN A 907 11.98 -21.84 -12.43
CA ASN A 907 12.07 -23.19 -12.98
C ASN A 907 12.15 -24.26 -11.90
N THR A 908 12.90 -24.02 -10.81
CA THR A 908 13.02 -24.98 -9.70
C THR A 908 11.68 -25.25 -9.00
N VAL A 909 10.79 -24.26 -8.93
CA VAL A 909 9.57 -24.31 -8.11
C VAL A 909 8.30 -24.46 -8.97
N GLY A 910 8.42 -24.23 -10.28
CA GLY A 910 7.30 -24.20 -11.21
C GLY A 910 6.39 -22.99 -10.96
N ILE A 911 6.95 -21.78 -10.85
CA ILE A 911 6.20 -20.53 -10.68
C ILE A 911 6.57 -19.53 -11.79
N SER A 912 5.77 -18.47 -11.96
CA SER A 912 6.12 -17.40 -12.89
C SER A 912 7.40 -16.67 -12.44
N ARG A 913 8.12 -16.10 -13.41
CA ARG A 913 9.34 -15.33 -13.14
C ARG A 913 9.08 -14.11 -12.24
N ASP A 914 7.92 -13.47 -12.37
CA ASP A 914 7.57 -12.30 -11.56
C ASP A 914 7.27 -12.70 -10.11
N HIS A 915 6.61 -13.84 -9.89
CA HIS A 915 6.46 -14.42 -8.55
C HIS A 915 7.83 -14.80 -7.94
N ALA A 916 8.71 -15.42 -8.73
CA ALA A 916 10.07 -15.74 -8.31
C ALA A 916 10.89 -14.49 -7.98
N LYS A 917 10.67 -13.38 -8.68
CA LYS A 917 11.26 -12.08 -8.36
C LYS A 917 10.86 -11.63 -6.96
N VAL A 918 9.56 -11.60 -6.65
CA VAL A 918 9.08 -11.19 -5.32
C VAL A 918 9.67 -12.10 -4.22
N ILE A 919 9.70 -13.41 -4.43
CA ILE A 919 10.27 -14.36 -3.47
C ILE A 919 11.77 -14.15 -3.26
N ASN A 920 12.54 -13.98 -4.33
CA ASN A 920 13.99 -13.77 -4.23
C ASN A 920 14.31 -12.50 -3.42
N TYR A 921 13.60 -11.39 -3.68
CA TYR A 921 13.75 -10.16 -2.91
C TYR A 921 13.33 -10.35 -1.46
N ALA A 922 12.14 -10.91 -1.20
CA ALA A 922 11.68 -11.18 0.17
C ALA A 922 12.70 -12.01 0.96
N ARG A 923 13.26 -13.05 0.35
CA ARG A 923 14.29 -13.92 0.93
C ARG A 923 15.57 -13.16 1.29
N ILE A 924 16.03 -12.25 0.43
CA ILE A 924 17.24 -11.43 0.67
C ILE A 924 17.01 -10.45 1.81
N TYR A 925 15.79 -9.93 1.93
CA TYR A 925 15.37 -9.09 3.06
C TYR A 925 15.12 -9.85 4.37
N GLY A 926 15.49 -11.13 4.45
CA GLY A 926 15.41 -11.92 5.68
C GLY A 926 14.09 -12.65 5.88
N ALA A 927 13.20 -12.71 4.88
CA ALA A 927 12.02 -13.56 4.98
C ALA A 927 12.43 -15.04 5.11
N GLY A 928 11.79 -15.73 6.05
CA GLY A 928 11.99 -17.17 6.27
C GLY A 928 11.02 -18.05 5.47
N THR A 929 11.17 -19.36 5.61
CA THR A 929 10.34 -20.38 4.93
C THR A 929 8.84 -20.23 5.22
N ARG A 930 8.47 -19.82 6.44
CA ARG A 930 7.06 -19.58 6.82
C ARG A 930 6.41 -18.48 5.99
N PHE A 931 7.14 -17.39 5.74
CA PHE A 931 6.67 -16.28 4.92
C PHE A 931 6.59 -16.69 3.45
N ALA A 932 7.63 -17.36 2.93
CA ALA A 932 7.63 -17.86 1.56
C ALA A 932 6.49 -18.83 1.28
N ARG A 933 6.15 -19.73 2.22
CA ARG A 933 4.94 -20.57 2.12
C ARG A 933 3.68 -19.72 1.95
N HIS A 934 3.48 -18.74 2.84
CA HIS A 934 2.28 -17.89 2.80
C HIS A 934 2.17 -17.14 1.48
N LEU A 935 3.30 -16.60 1.00
CA LEU A 935 3.37 -15.90 -0.29
C LEU A 935 3.10 -16.82 -1.48
N LEU A 936 3.63 -18.06 -1.47
CA LEU A 936 3.33 -19.06 -2.51
C LEU A 936 1.84 -19.39 -2.56
N MET A 937 1.19 -19.54 -1.40
CA MET A 937 -0.26 -19.77 -1.31
C MET A 937 -1.08 -18.56 -1.77
N GLN A 938 -0.56 -17.33 -1.63
CA GLN A 938 -1.21 -16.13 -2.18
C GLN A 938 -1.12 -16.06 -3.71
N PHE A 939 0.04 -16.41 -4.26
CA PHE A 939 0.24 -16.46 -5.71
C PHE A 939 -0.64 -17.53 -6.34
N ASN A 940 -0.70 -18.71 -5.73
CA ASN A 940 -1.52 -19.82 -6.18
C ASN A 940 -2.29 -20.41 -4.99
N HIS A 941 -3.59 -20.13 -4.91
CA HIS A 941 -4.47 -20.65 -3.86
C HIS A 941 -4.75 -22.15 -3.99
N ASN A 942 -4.35 -22.79 -5.10
CA ASN A 942 -4.47 -24.23 -5.30
C ASN A 942 -3.31 -25.01 -4.69
N LEU A 943 -2.24 -24.33 -4.25
CA LEU A 943 -1.15 -24.98 -3.54
C LEU A 943 -1.58 -25.38 -2.13
N SER A 944 -1.38 -26.65 -1.80
CA SER A 944 -1.63 -27.14 -0.45
C SER A 944 -0.62 -26.52 0.53
N LYS A 945 -0.99 -26.43 1.82
CA LYS A 945 -0.07 -25.93 2.86
C LYS A 945 1.22 -26.76 2.95
N GLU A 946 1.14 -28.06 2.66
CA GLU A 946 2.26 -29.01 2.68
C GLU A 946 3.12 -28.84 1.44
N GLU A 947 2.52 -28.81 0.26
CA GLU A 947 3.22 -28.56 -1.02
C GLU A 947 3.90 -27.19 -1.01
N ALA A 948 3.22 -26.15 -0.54
CA ALA A 948 3.81 -24.82 -0.41
C ALA A 948 4.95 -24.80 0.62
N TRP A 949 4.91 -25.67 1.63
CA TRP A 949 6.00 -25.83 2.60
C TRP A 949 7.19 -26.56 2.00
N GLU A 950 6.97 -27.61 1.22
CA GLU A 950 8.01 -28.33 0.47
C GLU A 950 8.67 -27.40 -0.55
N LYS A 951 7.88 -26.74 -1.40
CA LYS A 951 8.38 -25.73 -2.34
C LYS A 951 9.16 -24.61 -1.64
N ALA A 952 8.68 -24.11 -0.50
CA ALA A 952 9.42 -23.13 0.30
C ALA A 952 10.73 -23.70 0.85
N LYS A 953 10.76 -24.96 1.30
CA LYS A 953 12.01 -25.62 1.71
C LYS A 953 12.97 -25.77 0.54
N ASP A 954 12.49 -26.21 -0.61
CA ASP A 954 13.29 -26.43 -1.82
C ASP A 954 13.91 -25.12 -2.32
N ILE A 955 13.14 -24.02 -2.31
CA ILE A 955 13.67 -22.67 -2.62
C ILE A 955 14.86 -22.35 -1.72
N PHE A 956 14.69 -22.48 -0.40
CA PHE A 956 15.72 -22.09 0.55
C PHE A 956 16.90 -23.06 0.54
N ALA A 957 16.67 -24.36 0.37
CA ALA A 957 17.72 -25.36 0.23
C ALA A 957 18.55 -25.15 -1.05
N THR A 958 17.90 -24.85 -2.18
CA THR A 958 18.58 -24.65 -3.47
C THR A 958 19.39 -23.35 -3.49
N THR A 959 18.91 -22.31 -2.79
CA THR A 959 19.47 -20.95 -2.90
C THR A 959 20.21 -20.43 -1.68
N LYS A 960 19.88 -20.84 -0.46
CA LYS A 960 20.66 -20.53 0.76
C LYS A 960 21.38 -21.79 1.26
N GLY A 961 20.93 -22.98 0.89
CA GLY A 961 21.48 -24.21 1.45
C GLY A 961 21.05 -24.40 2.90
N GLU A 962 21.82 -25.20 3.62
CA GLU A 962 21.61 -25.49 5.03
C GLU A 962 22.40 -24.52 5.91
N LEU A 963 21.79 -24.11 7.02
CA LEU A 963 22.47 -23.34 8.05
C LEU A 963 23.48 -24.24 8.76
N ARG A 964 24.74 -23.86 8.66
CA ARG A 964 25.86 -24.45 9.38
C ARG A 964 26.39 -23.46 10.42
N TYR A 965 26.97 -23.98 11.48
CA TYR A 965 27.55 -23.23 12.58
C TYR A 965 29.03 -23.55 12.67
N HIS A 966 29.85 -22.54 12.87
CA HIS A 966 31.28 -22.72 12.99
C HIS A 966 31.60 -23.33 14.35
N LEU A 967 32.28 -24.47 14.33
CA LEU A 967 32.68 -25.20 15.52
C LEU A 967 33.87 -24.51 16.16
N THR A 968 33.85 -24.40 17.49
CA THR A 968 35.07 -24.04 18.23
C THR A 968 36.13 -25.14 18.05
N PRO A 969 37.43 -24.87 18.26
CA PRO A 969 38.47 -25.91 18.17
C PRO A 969 38.15 -27.16 19.01
N ALA A 970 37.60 -26.95 20.21
CA ALA A 970 37.12 -28.03 21.07
C ALA A 970 35.88 -28.77 20.50
N GLY A 971 34.99 -28.05 19.80
CA GLY A 971 33.88 -28.64 19.05
C GLY A 971 34.36 -29.51 17.88
N GLN A 972 35.38 -29.08 17.14
CA GLN A 972 35.97 -29.83 16.03
C GLN A 972 36.61 -31.15 16.51
N GLU A 973 37.39 -31.10 17.60
CA GLU A 973 37.95 -32.30 18.24
C GLU A 973 36.85 -33.30 18.62
N LEU A 974 35.73 -32.80 19.16
CA LEU A 974 34.59 -33.62 19.54
C LEU A 974 33.91 -34.30 18.34
N PHE A 975 33.76 -33.58 17.23
CA PHE A 975 33.19 -34.12 15.99
C PHE A 975 34.05 -35.26 15.42
N LYS A 976 35.38 -35.10 15.46
CA LYS A 976 36.36 -36.12 15.05
C LYS A 976 36.32 -37.33 15.98
N LEU A 977 36.31 -37.12 17.29
CA LEU A 977 36.28 -38.18 18.31
C LEU A 977 35.01 -39.05 18.20
N LEU A 978 33.85 -38.40 18.00
CA LEU A 978 32.56 -39.08 17.94
C LEU A 978 32.22 -39.66 16.56
N LYS A 979 33.11 -39.50 15.56
CA LYS A 979 32.92 -39.97 14.18
C LYS A 979 31.54 -39.60 13.61
N ILE A 980 31.12 -38.35 13.82
CA ILE A 980 29.80 -37.87 13.37
C ILE A 980 29.75 -37.81 11.83
N ARG A 981 30.91 -37.63 11.18
CA ARG A 981 31.08 -37.66 9.72
C ARG A 981 31.88 -38.90 9.31
N SER A 982 31.45 -39.55 8.23
CA SER A 982 31.97 -40.85 7.77
C SER A 982 32.89 -40.77 6.54
N LYS A 983 33.15 -39.58 5.99
CA LYS A 983 34.03 -39.36 4.83
C LYS A 983 35.33 -38.65 5.25
N GLU A 984 36.38 -38.77 4.42
CA GLU A 984 37.64 -38.05 4.58
C GLU A 984 37.39 -36.54 4.78
N PRO A 985 38.24 -35.85 5.56
CA PRO A 985 38.04 -34.43 5.89
C PRO A 985 38.09 -33.56 4.62
N ASP A 986 36.93 -33.10 4.16
CA ASP A 986 36.83 -31.94 3.26
C ASP A 986 37.18 -30.66 4.05
N GLU A 987 37.66 -29.61 3.39
CA GLU A 987 38.01 -28.30 3.97
C GLU A 987 36.88 -27.59 4.77
N ASP A 988 35.63 -28.09 4.68
CA ASP A 988 34.46 -27.59 5.43
C ASP A 988 34.23 -28.31 6.78
N ASP A 989 35.24 -29.00 7.32
CA ASP A 989 35.09 -29.82 8.54
C ASP A 989 34.83 -28.99 9.82
N ASP A 990 35.08 -27.69 9.74
CA ASP A 990 34.91 -26.73 10.83
C ASP A 990 33.47 -26.24 11.00
N TRP A 991 32.55 -26.61 10.09
CA TRP A 991 31.18 -26.11 10.08
C TRP A 991 30.15 -27.24 10.22
N ALA A 992 29.29 -27.20 11.24
CA ALA A 992 28.29 -28.23 11.51
C ALA A 992 26.83 -27.76 11.38
N THR A 993 25.96 -28.61 10.87
CA THR A 993 24.50 -28.36 10.82
C THR A 993 23.86 -28.53 12.19
N ALA A 994 22.71 -27.88 12.40
CA ALA A 994 21.90 -28.09 13.62
C ALA A 994 21.55 -29.57 13.84
N LYS A 995 21.37 -30.33 12.75
CA LYS A 995 21.06 -31.76 12.80
C LYS A 995 22.26 -32.58 13.30
N GLU A 996 23.46 -32.29 12.83
CA GLU A 996 24.71 -32.93 13.33
C GLU A 996 24.94 -32.58 14.81
N LEU A 997 24.78 -31.31 15.19
CA LEU A 997 24.90 -30.88 16.59
C LEU A 997 23.91 -31.59 17.51
N SER A 998 22.67 -31.81 17.04
CA SER A 998 21.65 -32.53 17.81
C SER A 998 21.95 -34.03 18.03
N GLN A 999 22.86 -34.62 17.25
CA GLN A 999 23.26 -36.02 17.40
C GLN A 999 24.34 -36.22 18.47
N ILE A 1000 25.10 -35.17 18.81
CA ILE A 1000 26.22 -35.22 19.77
C ILE A 1000 25.82 -35.79 21.14
N PRO A 1001 24.71 -35.38 21.78
CA PRO A 1001 24.33 -35.93 23.08
C PRO A 1001 24.00 -37.43 23.03
N LEU A 1002 23.47 -37.91 21.90
CA LEU A 1002 23.17 -39.34 21.69
C LEU A 1002 24.45 -40.14 21.45
N MET A 1003 25.39 -39.60 20.67
CA MET A 1003 26.68 -40.23 20.37
C MET A 1003 27.59 -40.26 21.59
N LEU A 1004 27.64 -39.20 22.39
CA LEU A 1004 28.40 -39.14 23.65
C LEU A 1004 27.98 -40.17 24.70
N ARG A 1005 26.71 -40.63 24.66
CA ARG A 1005 26.22 -41.72 25.53
C ARG A 1005 26.65 -43.10 25.06
N LYS A 1006 26.80 -43.28 23.75
CA LYS A 1006 27.25 -44.54 23.14
C LYS A 1006 28.78 -44.64 23.10
N PHE A 1007 29.47 -43.52 23.25
CA PHE A 1007 30.92 -43.45 23.27
C PHE A 1007 31.50 -43.91 24.62
N ALA A 1008 32.07 -45.12 24.63
CA ALA A 1008 32.70 -45.75 25.80
C ALA A 1008 34.25 -45.65 25.79
N GLY A 1009 34.83 -44.87 24.88
CA GLY A 1009 36.29 -44.72 24.75
C GLY A 1009 36.92 -43.78 25.78
N SER A 1010 38.23 -43.94 26.01
CA SER A 1010 39.06 -43.03 26.83
C SER A 1010 39.13 -41.63 26.20
N LEU A 1011 39.15 -40.58 27.03
CA LEU A 1011 39.35 -39.18 26.61
C LEU A 1011 40.84 -38.78 26.59
N GLU A 1012 41.74 -39.75 26.69
CA GLU A 1012 43.19 -39.53 26.61
C GLU A 1012 43.59 -39.01 25.22
N GLY A 1013 44.24 -37.84 25.18
CA GLY A 1013 44.66 -37.15 23.95
C GLY A 1013 43.74 -36.04 23.46
N VAL A 1014 42.64 -35.74 24.17
CA VAL A 1014 41.71 -34.64 23.88
C VAL A 1014 42.08 -33.40 24.71
N SER A 1015 41.95 -32.18 24.17
CA SER A 1015 42.27 -30.93 24.90
C SER A 1015 41.47 -30.78 26.21
N SER A 1016 42.02 -30.07 27.21
CA SER A 1016 41.32 -29.84 28.49
C SER A 1016 39.98 -29.11 28.32
N ASP A 1017 39.89 -28.25 27.31
CA ASP A 1017 38.70 -27.49 26.99
C ASP A 1017 37.59 -28.41 26.45
N ALA A 1018 37.93 -29.33 25.53
CA ALA A 1018 37.00 -30.34 25.04
C ALA A 1018 36.58 -31.34 26.14
N GLN A 1019 37.48 -31.74 27.04
CA GLN A 1019 37.14 -32.57 28.21
C GLN A 1019 36.18 -31.85 29.18
N THR A 1020 36.36 -30.55 29.37
CA THR A 1020 35.47 -29.71 30.20
C THR A 1020 34.09 -29.59 29.57
N ILE A 1021 34.02 -29.44 28.24
CA ILE A 1021 32.77 -29.42 27.47
C ILE A 1021 32.04 -30.76 27.58
N VAL A 1022 32.73 -31.89 27.42
CA VAL A 1022 32.13 -33.23 27.57
C VAL A 1022 31.53 -33.42 28.96
N THR A 1023 32.21 -32.95 30.00
CA THR A 1023 31.74 -33.01 31.39
C THR A 1023 30.49 -32.15 31.61
N LYS A 1024 30.47 -30.93 31.07
CA LYS A 1024 29.29 -30.04 31.08
C LYS A 1024 28.10 -30.64 30.33
N LEU A 1025 28.34 -31.25 29.17
CA LEU A 1025 27.31 -31.89 28.34
C LEU A 1025 26.75 -33.18 28.96
N ARG A 1026 27.58 -33.96 29.68
CA ARG A 1026 27.14 -35.13 30.46
C ARG A 1026 26.31 -34.74 31.69
N GLY A 1027 26.60 -33.59 32.33
CA GLY A 1027 25.91 -33.08 33.52
C GLY A 1027 24.65 -32.23 33.26
N SER A 1028 24.47 -31.67 32.05
CA SER A 1028 23.35 -30.77 31.75
C SER A 1028 22.04 -31.53 31.44
N ARG A 1029 20.97 -31.23 32.18
CA ARG A 1029 19.60 -31.71 31.87
C ARG A 1029 18.93 -30.91 30.74
N LYS A 1030 19.45 -29.74 30.36
CA LYS A 1030 18.90 -28.88 29.30
C LYS A 1030 19.39 -29.36 27.94
N ARG A 1031 18.50 -29.99 27.16
CA ARG A 1031 18.80 -30.64 25.87
C ARG A 1031 18.38 -29.82 24.65
N GLY A 1032 18.15 -28.52 24.80
CA GLY A 1032 17.74 -27.66 23.70
C GLY A 1032 18.90 -27.43 22.71
N SER A 1033 18.59 -27.34 21.41
CA SER A 1033 19.54 -26.98 20.35
C SER A 1033 20.38 -25.75 20.69
N ASP A 1034 19.75 -24.76 21.35
CA ASP A 1034 20.35 -23.47 21.65
C ASP A 1034 21.46 -23.57 22.70
N HIS A 1035 21.36 -24.51 23.63
CA HIS A 1035 22.39 -24.77 24.65
C HIS A 1035 23.62 -25.45 24.05
N LEU A 1036 23.42 -26.35 23.09
CA LEU A 1036 24.51 -27.02 22.36
C LEU A 1036 25.23 -26.04 21.44
N LEU A 1037 24.49 -25.15 20.78
CA LEU A 1037 25.04 -24.08 19.97
C LEU A 1037 25.96 -23.17 20.78
N GLU A 1038 25.51 -22.73 21.96
CA GLU A 1038 26.31 -21.82 22.81
C GLU A 1038 27.62 -22.44 23.33
N ILE A 1039 27.68 -23.76 23.48
CA ILE A 1039 28.84 -24.46 24.03
C ILE A 1039 29.83 -24.89 22.93
N LEU A 1040 29.31 -25.36 21.78
CA LEU A 1040 30.12 -26.04 20.76
C LEU A 1040 30.48 -25.15 19.57
N THR A 1041 29.85 -23.99 19.45
CA THR A 1041 30.04 -23.08 18.33
C THR A 1041 30.45 -21.70 18.84
N ASP A 1042 31.19 -20.96 18.04
CA ASP A 1042 31.55 -19.56 18.33
C ASP A 1042 30.41 -18.58 18.02
N LYS A 1043 29.19 -19.10 17.82
CA LYS A 1043 27.97 -18.39 17.42
C LYS A 1043 28.02 -17.80 16.00
N GLN A 1044 29.05 -18.07 15.21
CA GLN A 1044 29.03 -17.80 13.78
C GLN A 1044 28.20 -18.86 13.06
N ALA A 1045 27.33 -18.43 12.15
CA ALA A 1045 26.47 -19.30 11.37
C ALA A 1045 26.41 -18.83 9.92
N TRP A 1046 26.49 -19.76 8.98
CA TRP A 1046 26.48 -19.50 7.54
C TRP A 1046 25.57 -20.48 6.80
N PHE A 1047 24.89 -20.00 5.78
CA PHE A 1047 24.06 -20.75 4.83
C PHE A 1047 24.87 -21.29 3.63
N ASN A 1048 25.13 -22.60 3.53
CA ASN A 1048 26.14 -23.17 2.63
C ASN A 1048 25.78 -23.25 1.11
N GLY A 1049 24.61 -22.72 0.70
CA GLY A 1049 24.06 -22.91 -0.65
C GLY A 1049 24.19 -21.73 -1.59
N SER A 1050 24.64 -20.57 -1.13
CA SER A 1050 24.98 -19.40 -1.97
C SER A 1050 26.07 -18.56 -1.38
#